data_AF-A0A7S6SEY4-F1
#
_entry.id   AF-A0A7S6SEY4-F1
#
_cell.length_a   1.000
_cell.length_b   1.000
_cell.length_c   1.000
_cell.angle_alpha   90.00
_cell.angle_beta   90.00
_cell.angle_gamma   90.00
#
_symmetry.space_group_name_H-M   'P 1'
#
loop_
_entity.id
_entity.type
_entity.pdbx_description
1 polymer ?
#
loop_
_entity_poly.entity_id
_entity_poly.type
_entity_poly.pdbx_seq_one_letter_code
_entity_poly.pdbx_strand_id
1 'polypeptide(L)'
;MKKLALLVFALLQIQISAQITTLQSGSWNNPAVWSWGSVPDSLTDVLISAGHIISVTDTLAVCRNIAFGDTAAHLDMDANSLLSVYGDFVIFSNDHNVFSAGWSATNAAVRFAGGAYQQIKNFRHLGGSSCFRDLIVDKWDGIVATDTTVNTTIAVQNSFIIRRGQFTLSLNDDIEGRFAQSINFGAFPDIIVEKEGTFFMAGGTSHIRSSSSNGYIGKMTVYGTVSFATTSTNRININNIDIEEGGRVSFTTGWSTASPRFNPDTVTVKPGGMIRNSTTTNFWVDTCVVYLMTGGSYETTASVTFFPQNFINRGTVRYSRNSSASDQTVTDMDYHRLEFSFASSGTKKNWTLSADRTISDSLEINNSAELVLTGAALYKATVNKTLRLTSGMLNNSSSSAQLALADSIVISRATGQITNPPVFGNSVDLRYTSSVASVTTGPEVPDADIIQDVSVFSTGQTVTAGKSFRIKGNLTLSAGTFDNNGEADDMTVTFAPGAGIRRATGQLSVPPAVEGALNLEYISTVEQITTGIETAVAQNSIAQITLSGDKGVRLGSDLYANGAVNTSGSSLYTDAFKLVLNPGAVLFEGEYQVFGNVYAERNVSAGSPENFGNAGFSVNAANAPGQMTLLRTNLPDSGSFGINRKFDITADNNSGLNATVVFTYADNDLRNFNEANLALFKSTDAAVNWLNQGGTVDLASNTITLSGVQSFSKWGASDKDNPTSTEEDGMPALFDVLTNYPNPFNPETTLLFSVKESGSASVLLYDISGAEVAVLFSGELKAGESRQIKISGTGLSSGTYFAVLQTTGKRLIHKLSYIK
;
A
#
# COMPACT_ATOMS: atom_id res chain seq x y z
N MET A 1 14.37 36.71 -70.36
CA MET A 1 13.10 36.70 -69.60
C MET A 1 12.08 35.76 -70.26
N LYS A 2 12.52 34.62 -70.83
CA LYS A 2 12.25 33.28 -70.28
C LYS A 2 12.42 33.15 -68.76
N LYS A 3 11.57 32.30 -68.15
CA LYS A 3 11.43 31.95 -66.71
C LYS A 3 10.64 32.95 -65.85
N LEU A 4 9.30 32.80 -65.79
CA LEU A 4 8.53 32.85 -64.52
C LEU A 4 7.00 32.65 -64.65
N ALA A 5 6.44 32.33 -65.82
CA ALA A 5 4.99 32.08 -65.94
C ALA A 5 4.66 30.62 -66.31
N LEU A 6 5.58 29.70 -66.03
CA LEU A 6 5.40 28.25 -66.15
C LEU A 6 5.29 27.58 -64.76
N LEU A 7 4.84 28.31 -63.74
CA LEU A 7 4.90 27.87 -62.34
C LEU A 7 3.59 28.06 -61.54
N VAL A 8 2.43 28.22 -62.21
CA VAL A 8 1.12 28.33 -61.53
C VAL A 8 0.07 27.37 -62.14
N PHE A 9 0.53 26.32 -62.82
CA PHE A 9 -0.28 25.17 -63.24
C PHE A 9 0.42 23.87 -62.82
N ALA A 10 1.00 23.85 -61.62
CA ALA A 10 1.29 22.58 -60.95
C ALA A 10 -0.04 22.08 -60.39
N LEU A 11 -0.66 21.18 -61.17
CA LEU A 11 -1.90 20.50 -60.84
C LEU A 11 -1.91 20.08 -59.38
N LEU A 12 -2.96 20.50 -58.69
CA LEU A 12 -3.56 19.75 -57.60
C LEU A 12 -3.96 18.37 -58.17
N GLN A 13 -3.00 17.44 -58.27
CA GLN A 13 -3.33 16.04 -58.46
C GLN A 13 -3.94 15.56 -57.16
N ILE A 14 -5.27 15.55 -57.12
CA ILE A 14 -6.01 14.57 -56.35
C ILE A 14 -5.50 13.22 -56.88
N GLN A 15 -4.54 12.61 -56.19
CA GLN A 15 -4.23 11.20 -56.42
C GLN A 15 -5.45 10.40 -55.94
N ILE A 16 -6.40 10.22 -56.85
CA ILE A 16 -7.27 9.07 -56.84
C ILE A 16 -6.30 7.91 -57.06
N SER A 17 -5.93 7.19 -55.99
CA SER A 17 -5.16 5.96 -56.12
C SER A 17 -5.94 5.04 -57.06
N ALA A 18 -5.46 4.89 -58.29
CA ALA A 18 -6.08 4.00 -59.26
C ALA A 18 -5.96 2.57 -58.74
N GLN A 19 -7.06 1.82 -58.76
CA GLN A 19 -7.06 0.40 -58.41
C GLN A 19 -6.16 -0.35 -59.40
N ILE A 20 -5.14 -1.04 -58.88
CA ILE A 20 -4.30 -1.94 -59.66
C ILE A 20 -5.05 -3.27 -59.81
N THR A 21 -5.01 -3.83 -61.01
CA THR A 21 -5.71 -5.06 -61.37
C THR A 21 -4.69 -6.11 -61.81
N THR A 22 -4.98 -7.38 -61.56
CA THR A 22 -4.10 -8.46 -62.07
C THR A 22 -4.29 -8.64 -63.58
N LEU A 23 -3.21 -8.76 -64.35
CA LEU A 23 -3.20 -9.03 -65.80
C LEU A 23 -3.15 -10.53 -66.13
N GLN A 24 -2.66 -11.35 -65.20
CA GLN A 24 -2.55 -12.80 -65.30
C GLN A 24 -2.48 -13.42 -63.89
N SER A 25 -2.61 -14.75 -63.80
CA SER A 25 -2.27 -15.48 -62.57
C SER A 25 -0.74 -15.47 -62.34
N GLY A 26 -0.30 -15.53 -61.08
CA GLY A 26 1.13 -15.58 -60.76
C GLY A 26 1.46 -15.13 -59.34
N SER A 27 2.76 -14.98 -59.05
CA SER A 27 3.21 -14.58 -57.71
C SER A 27 2.93 -13.10 -57.43
N TRP A 28 2.54 -12.79 -56.19
CA TRP A 28 2.31 -11.42 -55.71
C TRP A 28 3.52 -10.50 -55.94
N ASN A 29 4.74 -11.02 -55.82
CA ASN A 29 5.96 -10.22 -55.95
C ASN A 29 6.43 -10.05 -57.41
N ASN A 30 5.73 -10.63 -58.40
CA ASN A 30 6.07 -10.49 -59.81
C ASN A 30 5.40 -9.23 -60.40
N PRO A 31 6.15 -8.20 -60.81
CA PRO A 31 5.57 -6.98 -61.37
C PRO A 31 4.73 -7.22 -62.64
N ALA A 32 5.02 -8.28 -63.41
CA ALA A 32 4.27 -8.63 -64.62
C ALA A 32 2.85 -9.15 -64.35
N VAL A 33 2.51 -9.45 -63.09
CA VAL A 33 1.15 -9.84 -62.67
C VAL A 33 0.25 -8.62 -62.55
N TRP A 34 0.80 -7.45 -62.25
CA TRP A 34 0.04 -6.27 -61.86
C TRP A 34 -0.05 -5.26 -63.00
N SER A 35 -1.22 -4.65 -63.18
CA SER A 35 -1.36 -3.52 -64.10
C SER A 35 -0.39 -2.41 -63.70
N TRP A 36 0.17 -1.73 -64.70
CA TRP A 36 1.24 -0.73 -64.54
C TRP A 36 2.62 -1.26 -64.12
N GLY A 37 2.79 -2.58 -63.98
CA GLY A 37 4.10 -3.19 -63.73
C GLY A 37 4.67 -2.89 -62.34
N SER A 38 3.81 -2.58 -61.36
CA SER A 38 4.19 -2.24 -59.98
C SER A 38 3.57 -3.23 -59.00
N VAL A 39 4.40 -3.82 -58.14
CA VAL A 39 3.93 -4.67 -57.03
C VAL A 39 3.15 -3.81 -56.02
N PRO A 40 1.98 -4.24 -55.53
CA PRO A 40 1.17 -3.48 -54.59
C PRO A 40 1.93 -3.11 -53.30
N ASP A 41 1.70 -1.88 -52.84
CA ASP A 41 2.18 -1.36 -51.56
C ASP A 41 1.01 -1.07 -50.59
N SER A 42 1.30 -0.58 -49.38
CA SER A 42 0.27 -0.29 -48.36
C SER A 42 -0.72 0.83 -48.72
N LEU A 43 -0.50 1.56 -49.82
CA LEU A 43 -1.38 2.62 -50.31
C LEU A 43 -2.18 2.18 -51.55
N THR A 44 -1.84 1.04 -52.12
CA THR A 44 -2.39 0.53 -53.38
C THR A 44 -3.68 -0.25 -53.17
N ASP A 45 -4.74 0.12 -53.89
CA ASP A 45 -5.95 -0.71 -53.99
C ASP A 45 -5.78 -1.81 -55.03
N VAL A 46 -6.13 -3.04 -54.67
CA VAL A 46 -5.94 -4.23 -55.50
C VAL A 46 -7.29 -4.83 -55.88
N LEU A 47 -7.43 -5.21 -57.16
CA LEU A 47 -8.46 -6.10 -57.66
C LEU A 47 -7.82 -7.33 -58.31
N ILE A 48 -8.03 -8.50 -57.74
CA ILE A 48 -7.72 -9.77 -58.41
C ILE A 48 -8.82 -10.00 -59.45
N SER A 49 -8.44 -9.86 -60.72
CA SER A 49 -9.34 -9.95 -61.86
C SER A 49 -9.96 -11.35 -61.97
N ALA A 50 -11.10 -11.43 -62.66
CA ALA A 50 -11.86 -12.66 -62.86
C ALA A 50 -10.98 -13.86 -63.29
N GLY A 51 -11.10 -14.99 -62.58
CA GLY A 51 -10.40 -16.23 -62.87
C GLY A 51 -8.89 -16.25 -62.59
N HIS A 52 -8.32 -15.20 -61.99
CA HIS A 52 -6.89 -15.15 -61.68
C HIS A 52 -6.58 -15.72 -60.29
N ILE A 53 -5.47 -16.47 -60.17
CA ILE A 53 -4.96 -16.99 -58.90
C ILE A 53 -3.64 -16.30 -58.58
N ILE A 54 -3.57 -15.62 -57.43
CA ILE A 54 -2.37 -14.92 -56.98
C ILE A 54 -1.71 -15.66 -55.82
N SER A 55 -0.45 -16.07 -56.01
CA SER A 55 0.33 -16.79 -55.00
C SER A 55 1.13 -15.84 -54.11
N VAL A 56 0.99 -15.95 -52.79
CA VAL A 56 1.86 -15.28 -51.80
C VAL A 56 2.77 -16.31 -51.16
N THR A 57 4.07 -16.14 -51.31
CA THR A 57 5.09 -17.13 -50.90
C THR A 57 6.09 -16.57 -49.89
N ASP A 58 5.90 -15.33 -49.45
CA ASP A 58 6.77 -14.61 -48.50
C ASP A 58 5.92 -13.81 -47.51
N THR A 59 6.57 -12.98 -46.69
CA THR A 59 5.91 -12.16 -45.66
C THR A 59 5.82 -10.67 -46.02
N LEU A 60 6.12 -10.30 -47.27
CA LEU A 60 6.26 -8.92 -47.72
C LEU A 60 5.05 -8.43 -48.51
N ALA A 61 4.10 -9.30 -48.85
CA ALA A 61 2.88 -8.92 -49.57
C ALA A 61 2.03 -7.94 -48.75
N VAL A 62 1.73 -6.79 -49.35
CA VAL A 62 0.93 -5.72 -48.73
C VAL A 62 -0.01 -5.06 -49.74
N CYS A 63 -1.15 -4.57 -49.27
CA CYS A 63 -2.05 -3.71 -50.05
C CYS A 63 -2.81 -2.75 -49.14
N ARG A 64 -3.41 -1.70 -49.71
CA ARG A 64 -4.48 -0.93 -49.05
C ARG A 64 -5.76 -1.77 -49.04
N ASN A 65 -6.62 -1.66 -50.06
CA ASN A 65 -7.80 -2.50 -50.20
C ASN A 65 -7.51 -3.73 -51.07
N ILE A 66 -8.19 -4.86 -50.84
CA ILE A 66 -8.18 -6.01 -51.75
C ILE A 66 -9.61 -6.45 -52.09
N ALA A 67 -9.87 -6.63 -53.38
CA ALA A 67 -11.14 -7.09 -53.92
C ALA A 67 -10.93 -8.20 -54.97
N PHE A 68 -12.00 -8.94 -55.27
CA PHE A 68 -11.99 -10.07 -56.20
C PHE A 68 -13.04 -9.88 -57.29
N GLY A 69 -12.69 -10.21 -58.54
CA GLY A 69 -13.48 -9.91 -59.73
C GLY A 69 -14.57 -10.93 -60.06
N ASP A 70 -14.47 -12.17 -59.57
CA ASP A 70 -15.48 -13.23 -59.69
C ASP A 70 -15.26 -14.31 -58.61
N THR A 71 -15.98 -15.44 -58.71
CA THR A 71 -15.84 -16.59 -57.79
C THR A 71 -14.64 -17.50 -58.07
N ALA A 72 -13.91 -17.26 -59.16
CA ALA A 72 -12.72 -18.00 -59.58
C ALA A 72 -11.41 -17.23 -59.32
N ALA A 73 -11.50 -16.01 -58.79
CA ALA A 73 -10.38 -15.16 -58.43
C ALA A 73 -9.86 -15.52 -57.02
N HIS A 74 -8.71 -16.17 -56.90
CA HIS A 74 -8.26 -16.73 -55.61
C HIS A 74 -6.93 -16.17 -55.12
N LEU A 75 -6.72 -16.24 -53.80
CA LEU A 75 -5.41 -16.21 -53.18
C LEU A 75 -4.93 -17.64 -52.94
N ASP A 76 -3.66 -17.87 -53.24
CA ASP A 76 -2.92 -19.09 -52.93
C ASP A 76 -1.74 -18.73 -52.03
N MET A 77 -1.53 -19.40 -50.90
CA MET A 77 -0.54 -18.96 -49.91
C MET A 77 0.26 -20.11 -49.34
N ASP A 78 1.59 -19.97 -49.36
CA ASP A 78 2.52 -20.98 -48.82
C ASP A 78 2.54 -20.98 -47.29
N ALA A 79 3.17 -22.00 -46.70
CA ALA A 79 3.45 -22.00 -45.27
C ALA A 79 4.29 -20.77 -44.87
N ASN A 80 3.96 -20.15 -43.73
CA ASN A 80 4.60 -18.96 -43.16
C ASN A 80 4.45 -17.67 -43.99
N SER A 81 3.67 -17.68 -45.06
CA SER A 81 3.41 -16.47 -45.86
C SER A 81 2.46 -15.50 -45.13
N LEU A 82 2.58 -14.20 -45.44
CA LEU A 82 1.81 -13.15 -44.81
C LEU A 82 1.36 -12.12 -45.84
N LEU A 83 0.05 -11.88 -45.92
CA LEU A 83 -0.55 -10.73 -46.61
C LEU A 83 -1.00 -9.70 -45.59
N SER A 84 -0.46 -8.46 -45.66
CA SER A 84 -0.90 -7.36 -44.80
C SER A 84 -1.82 -6.38 -45.53
N VAL A 85 -3.02 -6.19 -44.99
CA VAL A 85 -4.08 -5.36 -45.57
C VAL A 85 -4.26 -4.10 -44.73
N TYR A 86 -4.16 -2.92 -45.35
CA TYR A 86 -4.25 -1.60 -44.71
C TYR A 86 -5.63 -0.92 -44.91
N GLY A 87 -6.53 -1.54 -45.67
CA GLY A 87 -7.91 -1.13 -45.93
C GLY A 87 -8.89 -2.31 -45.83
N ASP A 88 -9.94 -2.29 -46.65
CA ASP A 88 -11.00 -3.31 -46.66
C ASP A 88 -10.56 -4.60 -47.38
N PHE A 89 -11.08 -5.72 -46.90
CA PHE A 89 -11.02 -7.02 -47.57
C PHE A 89 -12.40 -7.37 -48.11
N VAL A 90 -12.57 -7.28 -49.43
CA VAL A 90 -13.89 -7.34 -50.08
C VAL A 90 -14.00 -8.58 -50.95
N ILE A 91 -14.80 -9.56 -50.54
CA ILE A 91 -15.02 -10.73 -51.39
C ILE A 91 -16.08 -10.45 -52.45
N PHE A 92 -15.92 -11.05 -53.63
CA PHE A 92 -16.79 -10.82 -54.79
C PHE A 92 -18.27 -11.05 -54.48
N SER A 93 -18.60 -12.19 -53.87
CA SER A 93 -19.95 -12.58 -53.50
C SER A 93 -19.94 -13.53 -52.31
N ASN A 94 -21.13 -13.74 -51.72
CA ASN A 94 -21.34 -14.66 -50.60
C ASN A 94 -21.07 -16.15 -50.93
N ASP A 95 -20.86 -16.49 -52.20
CA ASP A 95 -20.56 -17.86 -52.65
C ASP A 95 -19.06 -18.03 -52.98
N HIS A 96 -18.27 -16.97 -52.81
CA HIS A 96 -16.89 -16.96 -53.25
C HIS A 96 -15.95 -17.63 -52.24
N ASN A 97 -15.34 -18.75 -52.63
CA ASN A 97 -14.16 -19.27 -51.95
C ASN A 97 -12.90 -18.51 -52.40
N VAL A 98 -12.50 -17.51 -51.64
CA VAL A 98 -11.32 -16.67 -51.93
C VAL A 98 -10.00 -17.45 -51.81
N PHE A 99 -9.97 -18.57 -51.09
CA PHE A 99 -8.74 -19.31 -50.82
C PHE A 99 -8.65 -20.56 -51.71
N SER A 100 -7.61 -20.63 -52.55
CA SER A 100 -7.43 -21.72 -53.51
C SER A 100 -7.10 -23.06 -52.83
N ALA A 101 -7.12 -24.16 -53.59
CA ALA A 101 -6.77 -25.49 -53.09
C ALA A 101 -5.28 -25.62 -52.64
N GLY A 102 -4.39 -24.72 -53.08
CA GLY A 102 -2.99 -24.67 -52.67
C GLY A 102 -2.72 -23.96 -51.34
N TRP A 103 -3.74 -23.30 -50.78
CA TRP A 103 -3.67 -22.53 -49.54
C TRP A 103 -3.16 -23.40 -48.37
N SER A 104 -1.89 -23.20 -47.98
CA SER A 104 -1.16 -24.01 -47.01
C SER A 104 -1.90 -24.15 -45.69
N ALA A 105 -1.83 -25.33 -45.07
CA ALA A 105 -2.50 -25.60 -43.79
C ALA A 105 -1.67 -25.21 -42.56
N THR A 106 -0.39 -24.86 -42.72
CA THR A 106 0.54 -24.83 -41.57
C THR A 106 0.48 -23.52 -40.77
N ASN A 107 0.43 -22.35 -41.43
CA ASN A 107 0.46 -21.00 -40.79
C ASN A 107 0.52 -19.83 -41.79
N ALA A 108 -0.25 -19.89 -42.88
CA ALA A 108 -0.43 -18.72 -43.75
C ALA A 108 -1.32 -17.70 -43.04
N ALA A 109 -0.98 -16.40 -43.10
CA ALA A 109 -1.70 -15.38 -42.35
C ALA A 109 -2.19 -14.22 -43.23
N VAL A 110 -3.42 -13.77 -42.95
CA VAL A 110 -3.89 -12.46 -43.39
C VAL A 110 -3.90 -11.54 -42.17
N ARG A 111 -3.12 -10.45 -42.25
CA ARG A 111 -3.00 -9.45 -41.19
C ARG A 111 -3.66 -8.14 -41.58
N PHE A 112 -4.59 -7.68 -40.77
CA PHE A 112 -5.14 -6.34 -40.85
C PHE A 112 -4.23 -5.38 -40.06
N ALA A 113 -3.66 -4.40 -40.76
CA ALA A 113 -2.65 -3.48 -40.25
C ALA A 113 -3.08 -2.01 -40.37
N GLY A 114 -2.27 -1.08 -39.84
CA GLY A 114 -2.53 0.36 -39.94
C GLY A 114 -3.64 0.87 -39.00
N GLY A 115 -3.88 2.18 -39.02
CA GLY A 115 -4.78 2.86 -38.07
C GLY A 115 -6.23 3.06 -38.53
N ALA A 116 -6.55 2.82 -39.81
CA ALA A 116 -7.89 3.05 -40.35
C ALA A 116 -8.92 2.02 -39.86
N TYR A 117 -10.20 2.40 -39.87
CA TYR A 117 -11.32 1.47 -39.80
C TYR A 117 -11.33 0.59 -41.06
N GLN A 118 -11.50 -0.72 -40.89
CA GLN A 118 -11.45 -1.70 -41.97
C GLN A 118 -12.62 -2.67 -41.87
N GLN A 119 -13.11 -3.12 -43.02
CA GLN A 119 -14.19 -4.08 -43.09
C GLN A 119 -13.78 -5.36 -43.81
N ILE A 120 -14.29 -6.49 -43.31
CA ILE A 120 -14.35 -7.75 -44.05
C ILE A 120 -15.74 -7.82 -44.66
N LYS A 121 -15.84 -7.57 -45.98
CA LYS A 121 -17.11 -7.38 -46.70
C LYS A 121 -17.54 -8.62 -47.47
N ASN A 122 -18.85 -8.82 -47.55
CA ASN A 122 -19.54 -9.91 -48.27
C ASN A 122 -19.12 -11.32 -47.83
N PHE A 123 -18.45 -11.49 -46.69
CA PHE A 123 -17.87 -12.77 -46.33
C PHE A 123 -18.94 -13.72 -45.82
N ARG A 124 -19.28 -14.75 -46.61
CA ARG A 124 -20.20 -15.80 -46.20
C ARG A 124 -19.61 -17.16 -46.55
N HIS A 125 -19.46 -18.01 -45.56
CA HIS A 125 -19.02 -19.38 -45.78
C HIS A 125 -20.24 -20.28 -46.09
N LEU A 126 -20.22 -20.97 -47.23
CA LEU A 126 -21.30 -21.89 -47.67
C LEU A 126 -20.88 -23.37 -47.78
N GLY A 127 -19.71 -23.73 -47.23
CA GLY A 127 -19.10 -25.06 -47.34
C GLY A 127 -17.94 -25.14 -48.35
N GLY A 128 -16.97 -26.04 -48.13
CA GLY A 128 -15.72 -26.15 -48.93
C GLY A 128 -14.48 -25.63 -48.19
N SER A 129 -13.29 -25.73 -48.78
CA SER A 129 -12.00 -25.36 -48.15
C SER A 129 -11.75 -23.83 -48.12
N SER A 130 -12.63 -23.07 -47.46
CA SER A 130 -12.71 -21.60 -47.57
C SER A 130 -12.69 -20.87 -46.21
N CYS A 131 -11.51 -20.83 -45.57
CA CYS A 131 -11.30 -20.15 -44.30
C CYS A 131 -9.92 -19.48 -44.22
N PHE A 132 -9.83 -18.41 -43.42
CA PHE A 132 -8.53 -17.90 -43.02
C PHE A 132 -7.77 -19.01 -42.28
N ARG A 133 -6.50 -19.23 -42.61
CA ARG A 133 -5.63 -20.09 -41.80
C ARG A 133 -5.38 -19.38 -40.48
N ASP A 134 -4.60 -18.31 -40.52
CA ASP A 134 -4.45 -17.35 -39.44
C ASP A 134 -5.07 -16.01 -39.82
N LEU A 135 -5.95 -15.51 -38.96
CA LEU A 135 -6.47 -14.15 -39.04
C LEU A 135 -5.80 -13.31 -37.95
N ILE A 136 -5.10 -12.24 -38.34
CA ILE A 136 -4.38 -11.38 -37.40
C ILE A 136 -4.93 -9.96 -37.48
N VAL A 137 -5.32 -9.39 -36.34
CA VAL A 137 -5.62 -7.96 -36.18
C VAL A 137 -4.46 -7.32 -35.42
N ASP A 138 -3.76 -6.41 -36.08
CA ASP A 138 -2.54 -5.77 -35.55
C ASP A 138 -2.55 -4.27 -35.90
N LYS A 139 -3.42 -3.53 -35.20
CA LYS A 139 -3.76 -2.14 -35.50
C LYS A 139 -3.40 -1.25 -34.34
N TRP A 140 -2.71 -0.13 -34.59
CA TRP A 140 -2.21 0.74 -33.52
C TRP A 140 -3.31 1.48 -32.73
N ASP A 141 -4.50 1.72 -33.34
CA ASP A 141 -5.72 2.25 -32.67
C ASP A 141 -7.01 1.99 -33.49
N GLY A 142 -6.95 1.10 -34.50
CA GLY A 142 -8.03 0.94 -35.46
C GLY A 142 -8.94 -0.27 -35.19
N ILE A 143 -10.09 -0.28 -35.87
CA ILE A 143 -11.09 -1.35 -35.78
C ILE A 143 -11.10 -2.15 -37.08
N VAL A 144 -11.18 -3.48 -36.98
CA VAL A 144 -11.63 -4.37 -38.06
C VAL A 144 -13.03 -4.83 -37.70
N ALA A 145 -13.99 -4.67 -38.58
CA ALA A 145 -15.36 -5.10 -38.36
C ALA A 145 -15.84 -6.02 -39.48
N THR A 146 -16.75 -6.93 -39.17
CA THR A 146 -17.52 -7.65 -40.17
C THR A 146 -18.55 -6.74 -40.83
N ASP A 147 -18.95 -7.09 -42.05
CA ASP A 147 -19.94 -6.36 -42.83
C ASP A 147 -21.26 -6.19 -42.08
N THR A 148 -21.76 -4.96 -41.99
CA THR A 148 -23.04 -4.67 -41.32
C THR A 148 -24.25 -4.79 -42.26
N THR A 149 -24.03 -4.99 -43.55
CA THR A 149 -25.09 -5.01 -44.57
C THR A 149 -25.59 -6.42 -44.91
N VAL A 150 -24.86 -7.45 -44.51
CA VAL A 150 -25.17 -8.86 -44.73
C VAL A 150 -24.79 -9.68 -43.49
N ASN A 151 -25.45 -10.82 -43.27
CA ASN A 151 -25.06 -11.75 -42.21
C ASN A 151 -23.76 -12.46 -42.58
N THR A 152 -22.66 -11.95 -42.04
CA THR A 152 -21.29 -12.41 -42.28
C THR A 152 -20.98 -13.65 -41.45
N THR A 153 -20.30 -14.62 -42.03
CA THR A 153 -19.79 -15.81 -41.30
C THR A 153 -18.31 -15.97 -41.58
N ILE A 154 -17.46 -15.49 -40.67
CA ILE A 154 -15.99 -15.63 -40.81
C ILE A 154 -15.58 -17.02 -40.40
N ALA A 155 -14.83 -17.69 -41.27
CA ALA A 155 -14.25 -18.99 -40.99
C ALA A 155 -12.74 -18.90 -40.71
N VAL A 156 -12.28 -19.52 -39.61
CA VAL A 156 -10.85 -19.59 -39.22
C VAL A 156 -10.45 -21.06 -38.99
N GLN A 157 -9.18 -21.40 -39.25
CA GLN A 157 -8.69 -22.77 -39.10
C GLN A 157 -7.61 -22.97 -38.04
N ASN A 158 -6.58 -22.13 -38.01
CA ASN A 158 -5.43 -22.30 -37.12
C ASN A 158 -5.53 -21.36 -35.92
N SER A 159 -5.53 -20.05 -36.16
CA SER A 159 -5.63 -19.07 -35.09
C SER A 159 -6.33 -17.79 -35.51
N PHE A 160 -7.01 -17.18 -34.53
CA PHE A 160 -7.51 -15.83 -34.63
C PHE A 160 -6.86 -14.97 -33.55
N ILE A 161 -5.95 -14.09 -33.97
CA ILE A 161 -5.08 -13.33 -33.06
C ILE A 161 -5.43 -11.85 -33.18
N ILE A 162 -5.75 -11.23 -32.05
CA ILE A 162 -5.91 -9.78 -31.92
C ILE A 162 -4.72 -9.29 -31.09
N ARG A 163 -3.68 -8.83 -31.78
CA ARG A 163 -2.46 -8.31 -31.14
C ARG A 163 -2.70 -6.94 -30.54
N ARG A 164 -3.24 -6.04 -31.38
CA ARG A 164 -3.46 -4.62 -31.07
C ARG A 164 -4.69 -4.11 -31.80
N GLY A 165 -5.39 -3.17 -31.20
CA GLY A 165 -6.62 -2.59 -31.74
C GLY A 165 -7.81 -3.51 -31.51
N GLN A 166 -8.90 -3.28 -32.24
CA GLN A 166 -10.17 -3.97 -31.98
C GLN A 166 -10.64 -4.79 -33.19
N PHE A 167 -11.10 -6.01 -32.92
CA PHE A 167 -11.99 -6.71 -33.82
C PHE A 167 -13.44 -6.61 -33.32
N THR A 168 -14.34 -6.20 -34.20
CA THR A 168 -15.78 -6.16 -33.96
C THR A 168 -16.48 -7.24 -34.79
N LEU A 169 -17.08 -8.22 -34.11
CA LEU A 169 -18.10 -9.06 -34.71
C LEU A 169 -19.42 -8.28 -34.69
N SER A 170 -19.85 -7.79 -35.85
CA SER A 170 -21.06 -6.98 -36.03
C SER A 170 -22.34 -7.80 -35.76
N LEU A 171 -23.47 -7.11 -35.72
CA LEU A 171 -24.77 -7.69 -35.31
C LEU A 171 -25.18 -8.85 -36.21
N ASN A 172 -25.54 -9.99 -35.60
CA ASN A 172 -25.97 -11.24 -36.27
C ASN A 172 -24.87 -11.99 -37.03
N ASP A 173 -23.63 -11.53 -36.96
CA ASP A 173 -22.52 -12.18 -37.63
C ASP A 173 -21.92 -13.32 -36.81
N ASP A 174 -21.37 -14.30 -37.49
CA ASP A 174 -20.89 -15.54 -36.91
C ASP A 174 -19.38 -15.69 -37.06
N ILE A 175 -18.76 -16.35 -36.09
CA ILE A 175 -17.40 -16.89 -36.20
C ILE A 175 -17.51 -18.41 -36.18
N GLU A 176 -16.95 -19.05 -37.20
CA GLU A 176 -16.86 -20.50 -37.28
C GLU A 176 -15.40 -20.95 -37.33
N GLY A 177 -15.01 -21.79 -36.38
CA GLY A 177 -13.89 -22.69 -36.58
C GLY A 177 -14.31 -23.81 -37.52
N ARG A 178 -13.40 -24.34 -38.33
CA ARG A 178 -13.57 -25.63 -39.05
C ARG A 178 -14.77 -25.76 -40.00
N PHE A 179 -14.45 -25.84 -41.30
CA PHE A 179 -15.15 -26.70 -42.25
C PHE A 179 -14.20 -27.08 -43.40
N ALA A 180 -13.87 -28.37 -43.58
CA ALA A 180 -13.39 -28.94 -44.84
C ALA A 180 -13.34 -30.48 -44.76
N GLN A 181 -13.74 -31.16 -45.83
CA GLN A 181 -13.58 -32.60 -46.07
C GLN A 181 -12.14 -32.96 -46.49
N SER A 182 -11.13 -32.36 -45.86
CA SER A 182 -9.71 -32.71 -46.11
C SER A 182 -9.30 -33.89 -45.22
N ILE A 183 -8.23 -34.61 -45.53
CA ILE A 183 -7.76 -35.78 -44.75
C ILE A 183 -6.50 -35.47 -43.92
N ASN A 184 -6.05 -34.21 -43.91
CA ASN A 184 -4.81 -33.77 -43.25
C ASN A 184 -5.16 -32.85 -42.07
N PHE A 185 -5.23 -33.36 -40.83
CA PHE A 185 -5.70 -32.56 -39.68
C PHE A 185 -4.98 -32.77 -38.35
N GLY A 186 -4.85 -31.64 -37.62
CA GLY A 186 -4.75 -31.52 -36.17
C GLY A 186 -5.17 -30.10 -35.71
N ALA A 187 -5.98 -30.00 -34.65
CA ALA A 187 -6.42 -28.79 -33.90
C ALA A 187 -7.75 -28.06 -34.28
N PHE A 188 -8.40 -27.50 -33.25
CA PHE A 188 -9.49 -26.51 -33.29
C PHE A 188 -8.86 -25.10 -33.20
N PRO A 189 -9.37 -24.05 -33.89
CA PRO A 189 -8.66 -22.78 -33.92
C PRO A 189 -8.70 -22.07 -32.58
N ASP A 190 -7.54 -21.60 -32.13
CA ASP A 190 -7.42 -20.81 -30.91
C ASP A 190 -7.73 -19.33 -31.18
N ILE A 191 -8.35 -18.67 -30.21
CA ILE A 191 -8.56 -17.23 -30.21
C ILE A 191 -7.60 -16.62 -29.19
N ILE A 192 -6.74 -15.70 -29.61
CA ILE A 192 -5.77 -15.05 -28.72
C ILE A 192 -6.02 -13.55 -28.76
N VAL A 193 -6.33 -12.97 -27.60
CA VAL A 193 -6.45 -11.52 -27.43
C VAL A 193 -5.26 -11.06 -26.60
N GLU A 194 -4.25 -10.49 -27.25
CA GLU A 194 -3.04 -9.99 -26.57
C GLU A 194 -3.35 -8.72 -25.78
N LYS A 195 -2.39 -8.24 -24.98
CA LYS A 195 -2.57 -7.17 -23.98
C LYS A 195 -3.21 -5.88 -24.51
N GLU A 196 -2.91 -5.53 -25.75
CA GLU A 196 -3.40 -4.32 -26.44
C GLU A 196 -4.58 -4.62 -27.39
N GLY A 197 -5.03 -5.88 -27.44
CA GLY A 197 -6.11 -6.34 -28.28
C GLY A 197 -7.49 -6.24 -27.61
N THR A 198 -8.51 -5.97 -28.42
CA THR A 198 -9.92 -6.02 -28.01
C THR A 198 -10.75 -6.88 -28.96
N PHE A 199 -11.45 -7.89 -28.43
CA PHE A 199 -12.53 -8.58 -29.12
C PHE A 199 -13.88 -8.04 -28.65
N PHE A 200 -14.68 -7.51 -29.56
CA PHE A 200 -16.01 -7.01 -29.25
C PHE A 200 -17.06 -7.73 -30.10
N MET A 201 -18.01 -8.38 -29.44
CA MET A 201 -19.19 -8.97 -30.09
C MET A 201 -20.39 -8.05 -29.88
N ALA A 202 -20.95 -7.51 -30.97
CA ALA A 202 -22.01 -6.51 -30.93
C ALA A 202 -23.40 -7.10 -30.60
N GLY A 203 -23.61 -8.40 -30.84
CA GLY A 203 -24.82 -9.15 -30.45
C GLY A 203 -25.74 -9.55 -31.59
N GLY A 204 -27.04 -9.60 -31.35
CA GLY A 204 -28.00 -10.18 -32.30
C GLY A 204 -28.02 -11.71 -32.22
N THR A 205 -28.21 -12.40 -33.35
CA THR A 205 -28.31 -13.88 -33.43
C THR A 205 -26.97 -14.61 -33.63
N SER A 206 -25.85 -13.93 -33.37
CA SER A 206 -24.48 -14.39 -33.61
C SER A 206 -24.08 -15.70 -32.90
N HIS A 207 -23.16 -16.44 -33.53
CA HIS A 207 -22.56 -17.70 -33.06
C HIS A 207 -21.03 -17.60 -32.97
N ILE A 208 -20.47 -18.40 -32.07
CA ILE A 208 -19.06 -18.81 -32.11
C ILE A 208 -19.03 -20.32 -31.93
N ARG A 209 -18.53 -21.09 -32.90
CA ARG A 209 -18.59 -22.56 -32.89
C ARG A 209 -17.61 -23.18 -33.89
N SER A 210 -17.46 -24.52 -33.91
CA SER A 210 -16.57 -25.23 -34.87
C SER A 210 -17.24 -25.97 -36.03
N SER A 211 -18.55 -25.82 -36.22
CA SER A 211 -19.31 -26.37 -37.37
C SER A 211 -20.79 -26.04 -37.21
N SER A 212 -21.59 -26.33 -38.25
CA SER A 212 -23.06 -26.24 -38.24
C SER A 212 -23.74 -27.07 -37.15
N SER A 213 -23.03 -27.99 -36.48
CA SER A 213 -23.55 -28.81 -35.38
C SER A 213 -23.27 -28.25 -33.97
N ASN A 214 -22.95 -26.96 -33.82
CA ASN A 214 -22.70 -26.30 -32.52
C ASN A 214 -21.52 -26.89 -31.71
N GLY A 215 -20.47 -27.38 -32.38
CA GLY A 215 -19.24 -27.83 -31.71
C GLY A 215 -18.42 -26.67 -31.13
N TYR A 216 -17.47 -26.96 -30.25
CA TYR A 216 -16.56 -25.98 -29.66
C TYR A 216 -15.54 -25.45 -30.66
N ILE A 217 -15.36 -24.14 -30.75
CA ILE A 217 -14.09 -23.57 -31.25
C ILE A 217 -12.95 -23.89 -30.26
N GLY A 218 -11.69 -23.67 -30.63
CA GLY A 218 -10.53 -23.95 -29.77
C GLY A 218 -10.46 -23.08 -28.53
N LYS A 219 -9.30 -23.03 -27.88
CA LYS A 219 -9.11 -22.28 -26.64
C LYS A 219 -9.10 -20.78 -26.93
N MET A 220 -9.73 -20.00 -26.06
CA MET A 220 -9.56 -18.56 -26.00
C MET A 220 -8.56 -18.20 -24.89
N THR A 221 -7.53 -17.43 -25.21
CA THR A 221 -6.57 -16.88 -24.23
C THR A 221 -6.65 -15.35 -24.24
N VAL A 222 -6.87 -14.75 -23.08
CA VAL A 222 -7.20 -13.33 -22.94
C VAL A 222 -6.19 -12.62 -22.05
N TYR A 223 -5.31 -11.83 -22.66
CA TYR A 223 -4.45 -10.83 -22.01
C TYR A 223 -5.02 -9.41 -22.13
N GLY A 224 -5.81 -9.15 -23.18
CA GLY A 224 -6.48 -7.87 -23.43
C GLY A 224 -7.95 -7.87 -22.99
N THR A 225 -8.83 -7.27 -23.80
CA THR A 225 -10.27 -7.15 -23.47
C THR A 225 -11.15 -7.98 -24.40
N VAL A 226 -12.08 -8.71 -23.83
CA VAL A 226 -13.14 -9.44 -24.55
C VAL A 226 -14.49 -8.97 -24.02
N SER A 227 -15.42 -8.65 -24.91
CA SER A 227 -16.79 -8.32 -24.55
C SER A 227 -17.78 -9.14 -25.36
N PHE A 228 -18.64 -9.86 -24.65
CA PHE A 228 -19.75 -10.59 -25.23
C PHE A 228 -21.07 -9.85 -24.96
N ALA A 229 -21.66 -9.30 -26.02
CA ALA A 229 -23.05 -8.90 -26.07
C ALA A 229 -23.79 -9.85 -27.01
N THR A 230 -24.96 -10.36 -26.61
CA THR A 230 -25.82 -11.14 -27.50
C THR A 230 -27.25 -11.15 -27.00
N THR A 231 -28.20 -11.10 -27.94
CA THR A 231 -29.63 -11.38 -27.68
C THR A 231 -30.03 -12.75 -28.23
N SER A 232 -29.05 -13.48 -28.78
CA SER A 232 -29.24 -14.74 -29.49
C SER A 232 -29.85 -15.80 -28.58
N THR A 233 -30.71 -16.61 -29.17
CA THR A 233 -31.09 -17.92 -28.62
C THR A 233 -30.11 -19.01 -29.03
N ASN A 234 -29.02 -18.68 -29.73
CA ASN A 234 -28.00 -19.62 -30.16
C ASN A 234 -26.79 -19.63 -29.22
N ARG A 235 -25.99 -20.72 -29.26
CA ARG A 235 -24.87 -20.94 -28.35
C ARG A 235 -23.57 -20.30 -28.84
N ILE A 236 -22.80 -19.76 -27.90
CA ILE A 236 -21.37 -19.43 -28.01
C ILE A 236 -20.61 -20.62 -27.41
N ASN A 237 -19.94 -21.42 -28.25
CA ASN A 237 -19.23 -22.65 -27.86
C ASN A 237 -17.72 -22.46 -28.06
N ILE A 238 -16.98 -22.32 -26.96
CA ILE A 238 -15.52 -22.14 -26.93
C ILE A 238 -14.95 -23.23 -26.03
N ASN A 239 -13.95 -24.01 -26.43
CA ASN A 239 -13.53 -25.16 -25.62
C ASN A 239 -13.10 -24.72 -24.20
N ASN A 240 -12.11 -23.84 -24.09
CA ASN A 240 -11.64 -23.31 -22.82
C ASN A 240 -11.37 -21.81 -22.92
N ILE A 241 -11.44 -21.10 -21.78
CA ILE A 241 -11.11 -19.69 -21.70
C ILE A 241 -10.11 -19.47 -20.55
N ASP A 242 -8.91 -19.01 -20.87
CA ASP A 242 -7.93 -18.55 -19.89
C ASP A 242 -7.92 -17.02 -19.88
N ILE A 243 -8.20 -16.43 -18.72
CA ILE A 243 -8.08 -14.99 -18.49
C ILE A 243 -6.80 -14.76 -17.69
N GLU A 244 -5.80 -14.23 -18.37
CA GLU A 244 -4.43 -14.01 -17.88
C GLU A 244 -4.32 -12.68 -17.13
N GLU A 245 -3.14 -12.38 -16.60
CA GLU A 245 -2.86 -11.10 -15.94
C GLU A 245 -3.18 -9.91 -16.86
N GLY A 246 -4.02 -8.98 -16.38
CA GLY A 246 -4.49 -7.82 -17.16
C GLY A 246 -5.67 -8.13 -18.10
N GLY A 247 -5.96 -9.41 -18.33
CA GLY A 247 -7.06 -9.87 -19.16
C GLY A 247 -8.43 -9.59 -18.54
N ARG A 248 -9.39 -9.19 -19.38
CA ARG A 248 -10.76 -8.91 -18.96
C ARG A 248 -11.80 -9.48 -19.92
N VAL A 249 -12.70 -10.31 -19.40
CA VAL A 249 -13.88 -10.80 -20.13
C VAL A 249 -15.14 -10.15 -19.55
N SER A 250 -15.92 -9.45 -20.38
CA SER A 250 -17.13 -8.74 -19.95
C SER A 250 -18.39 -9.32 -20.61
N PHE A 251 -19.44 -9.50 -19.80
CA PHE A 251 -20.77 -9.91 -20.25
C PHE A 251 -21.75 -8.75 -20.07
N THR A 252 -22.22 -8.17 -21.17
CA THR A 252 -23.13 -7.00 -21.14
C THR A 252 -24.59 -7.44 -21.07
N THR A 253 -25.51 -6.55 -20.70
CA THR A 253 -26.96 -6.83 -20.68
C THR A 253 -27.51 -7.30 -22.04
N GLY A 254 -28.62 -8.03 -22.04
CA GLY A 254 -29.35 -8.42 -23.25
C GLY A 254 -29.42 -9.92 -23.54
N TRP A 255 -28.75 -10.75 -22.74
CA TRP A 255 -28.74 -12.21 -22.90
C TRP A 255 -30.12 -12.83 -22.73
N SER A 256 -30.48 -13.73 -23.65
CA SER A 256 -31.79 -14.42 -23.69
C SER A 256 -32.10 -15.17 -22.39
N THR A 257 -33.39 -15.18 -22.02
CA THR A 257 -33.94 -15.95 -20.88
C THR A 257 -34.36 -17.37 -21.25
N ALA A 258 -34.43 -17.71 -22.55
CA ALA A 258 -35.06 -18.94 -23.01
C ALA A 258 -34.28 -20.21 -22.61
N SER A 259 -32.93 -20.16 -22.61
CA SER A 259 -32.03 -21.13 -21.95
C SER A 259 -30.59 -20.58 -21.99
N PRO A 260 -29.65 -21.08 -21.16
CA PRO A 260 -28.25 -20.65 -21.19
C PRO A 260 -27.55 -20.86 -22.54
N ARG A 261 -26.64 -19.93 -22.90
CA ARG A 261 -26.04 -19.81 -24.24
C ARG A 261 -24.53 -19.66 -24.27
N PHE A 262 -23.90 -19.36 -23.16
CA PHE A 262 -22.45 -19.34 -23.06
C PHE A 262 -21.96 -20.72 -22.60
N ASN A 263 -21.32 -21.43 -23.50
CA ASN A 263 -20.88 -22.80 -23.32
C ASN A 263 -19.36 -22.90 -23.49
N PRO A 264 -18.57 -22.45 -22.51
CA PRO A 264 -17.23 -22.96 -22.32
C PRO A 264 -17.22 -24.28 -21.53
N ASP A 265 -16.24 -25.15 -21.78
CA ASP A 265 -15.97 -26.28 -20.90
C ASP A 265 -15.43 -25.75 -19.56
N THR A 266 -14.27 -25.07 -19.62
CA THR A 266 -13.68 -24.40 -18.45
C THR A 266 -13.39 -22.92 -18.72
N VAL A 267 -13.65 -22.07 -17.72
CA VAL A 267 -13.09 -20.71 -17.62
C VAL A 267 -12.13 -20.64 -16.42
N THR A 268 -10.88 -20.26 -16.67
CA THR A 268 -9.87 -20.06 -15.64
C THR A 268 -9.52 -18.59 -15.53
N VAL A 269 -9.79 -17.99 -14.36
CA VAL A 269 -9.41 -16.60 -14.05
C VAL A 269 -8.16 -16.63 -13.19
N LYS A 270 -7.02 -16.31 -13.79
CA LYS A 270 -5.68 -16.34 -13.15
C LYS A 270 -5.41 -15.08 -12.32
N PRO A 271 -4.34 -15.03 -11.51
CA PRO A 271 -3.94 -13.82 -10.81
C PRO A 271 -3.89 -12.59 -11.74
N GLY A 272 -4.57 -11.51 -11.36
CA GLY A 272 -4.66 -10.28 -12.16
C GLY A 272 -5.66 -10.31 -13.33
N GLY A 273 -6.30 -11.45 -13.61
CA GLY A 273 -7.38 -11.59 -14.58
C GLY A 273 -8.75 -11.25 -13.99
N MET A 274 -9.71 -10.92 -14.86
CA MET A 274 -11.04 -10.46 -14.44
C MET A 274 -12.19 -10.94 -15.33
N ILE A 275 -13.28 -11.38 -14.70
CA ILE A 275 -14.62 -11.41 -15.31
C ILE A 275 -15.41 -10.19 -14.83
N ARG A 276 -16.13 -9.52 -15.73
CA ARG A 276 -17.16 -8.54 -15.38
C ARG A 276 -18.52 -8.97 -15.91
N ASN A 277 -19.49 -9.14 -15.01
CA ASN A 277 -20.85 -9.53 -15.37
C ASN A 277 -21.85 -8.39 -15.07
N SER A 278 -22.57 -7.95 -16.11
CA SER A 278 -23.66 -6.98 -16.00
C SER A 278 -25.03 -7.56 -16.34
N THR A 279 -25.14 -8.87 -16.59
CA THR A 279 -26.37 -9.56 -16.99
C THR A 279 -27.21 -9.97 -15.79
N THR A 280 -28.53 -9.91 -15.93
CA THR A 280 -29.49 -10.39 -14.93
C THR A 280 -30.12 -11.73 -15.32
N THR A 281 -29.55 -12.41 -16.31
CA THR A 281 -30.06 -13.68 -16.85
C THR A 281 -28.97 -14.74 -16.71
N ASN A 282 -29.39 -15.96 -16.39
CA ASN A 282 -28.46 -17.08 -16.35
C ASN A 282 -28.06 -17.48 -17.78
N PHE A 283 -26.87 -17.08 -18.19
CA PHE A 283 -26.32 -17.42 -19.50
C PHE A 283 -25.35 -18.61 -19.47
N TRP A 284 -24.97 -19.09 -18.28
CA TRP A 284 -24.05 -20.22 -18.10
C TRP A 284 -24.74 -21.54 -18.34
N VAL A 285 -24.20 -22.37 -19.23
CA VAL A 285 -24.63 -23.77 -19.29
C VAL A 285 -24.19 -24.53 -18.05
N ASP A 286 -24.99 -25.52 -17.63
CA ASP A 286 -24.77 -26.28 -16.39
C ASP A 286 -23.45 -27.06 -16.36
N THR A 287 -22.92 -27.43 -17.53
CA THR A 287 -21.64 -28.14 -17.66
C THR A 287 -20.41 -27.24 -17.49
N CYS A 288 -20.57 -25.92 -17.53
CA CYS A 288 -19.45 -24.97 -17.43
C CYS A 288 -18.84 -25.02 -16.03
N VAL A 289 -17.51 -25.11 -15.98
CA VAL A 289 -16.72 -24.96 -14.75
C VAL A 289 -15.96 -23.64 -14.77
N VAL A 290 -16.05 -22.87 -13.69
CA VAL A 290 -15.29 -21.63 -13.56
C VAL A 290 -14.37 -21.70 -12.34
N TYR A 291 -13.07 -21.64 -12.60
CA TYR A 291 -12.02 -21.54 -11.59
C TYR A 291 -11.63 -20.08 -11.40
N LEU A 292 -12.08 -19.47 -10.31
CA LEU A 292 -11.61 -18.16 -9.88
C LEU A 292 -10.39 -18.37 -8.98
N MET A 293 -9.18 -18.29 -9.53
CA MET A 293 -7.94 -18.53 -8.79
C MET A 293 -7.61 -17.41 -7.81
N THR A 294 -6.72 -17.69 -6.85
CA THR A 294 -6.18 -16.67 -5.94
C THR A 294 -5.55 -15.53 -6.74
N GLY A 295 -5.93 -14.29 -6.43
CA GLY A 295 -5.52 -13.09 -7.18
C GLY A 295 -6.38 -12.78 -8.43
N GLY A 296 -7.22 -13.69 -8.89
CA GLY A 296 -8.22 -13.44 -9.94
C GLY A 296 -9.49 -12.79 -9.37
N SER A 297 -10.27 -12.12 -10.23
CA SER A 297 -11.47 -11.39 -9.81
C SER A 297 -12.72 -11.65 -10.66
N TYR A 298 -13.88 -11.66 -10.01
CA TYR A 298 -15.19 -11.66 -10.64
C TYR A 298 -15.98 -10.46 -10.11
N GLU A 299 -16.26 -9.48 -10.98
CA GLU A 299 -17.03 -8.29 -10.65
C GLU A 299 -18.43 -8.38 -11.23
N THR A 300 -19.45 -8.03 -10.44
CA THR A 300 -20.85 -7.98 -10.90
C THR A 300 -21.52 -6.65 -10.63
N THR A 301 -22.14 -6.09 -11.68
CA THR A 301 -23.04 -4.93 -11.62
C THR A 301 -24.50 -5.29 -11.84
N ALA A 302 -24.81 -6.58 -12.00
CA ALA A 302 -26.18 -7.06 -12.17
C ALA A 302 -27.00 -6.91 -10.88
N SER A 303 -28.31 -6.68 -10.98
CA SER A 303 -29.18 -6.65 -9.79
C SER A 303 -29.28 -8.02 -9.11
N VAL A 304 -29.21 -9.10 -9.89
CA VAL A 304 -29.09 -10.48 -9.41
C VAL A 304 -28.01 -11.14 -10.25
N THR A 305 -27.07 -11.83 -9.61
CA THR A 305 -25.96 -12.51 -10.31
C THR A 305 -26.19 -14.01 -10.33
N PHE A 306 -26.15 -14.59 -11.52
CA PHE A 306 -26.14 -16.04 -11.72
C PHE A 306 -24.70 -16.48 -11.94
N PHE A 307 -24.14 -17.20 -10.97
CA PHE A 307 -22.88 -17.91 -11.13
C PHE A 307 -23.13 -19.25 -11.83
N PRO A 308 -22.13 -19.80 -12.54
CA PRO A 308 -22.24 -21.15 -13.08
C PRO A 308 -22.39 -22.17 -11.94
N GLN A 309 -23.05 -23.30 -12.23
CA GLN A 309 -23.29 -24.34 -11.22
C GLN A 309 -21.98 -24.84 -10.59
N ASN A 310 -20.91 -24.96 -11.37
CA ASN A 310 -19.60 -25.39 -10.92
C ASN A 310 -18.65 -24.18 -10.77
N PHE A 311 -18.99 -23.26 -9.87
CA PHE A 311 -18.16 -22.08 -9.56
C PHE A 311 -17.21 -22.36 -8.39
N ILE A 312 -15.90 -22.46 -8.67
CA ILE A 312 -14.86 -22.73 -7.69
C ILE A 312 -14.19 -21.40 -7.32
N ASN A 313 -14.59 -20.85 -6.17
CA ASN A 313 -14.12 -19.56 -5.69
C ASN A 313 -12.88 -19.67 -4.80
N ARG A 314 -11.72 -19.26 -5.32
CA ARG A 314 -10.46 -19.06 -4.57
C ARG A 314 -9.90 -17.63 -4.72
N GLY A 315 -10.67 -16.72 -5.32
CA GLY A 315 -10.26 -15.34 -5.60
C GLY A 315 -11.21 -14.31 -5.00
N THR A 316 -11.39 -13.18 -5.68
CA THR A 316 -12.23 -12.08 -5.19
C THR A 316 -13.52 -11.97 -5.99
N VAL A 317 -14.66 -12.00 -5.30
CA VAL A 317 -15.96 -11.63 -5.87
C VAL A 317 -16.31 -10.21 -5.41
N ARG A 318 -16.59 -9.31 -6.36
CA ARG A 318 -16.94 -7.91 -6.10
C ARG A 318 -18.34 -7.59 -6.58
N TYR A 319 -19.18 -7.06 -5.70
CA TYR A 319 -20.52 -6.55 -6.02
C TYR A 319 -20.49 -5.02 -6.12
N SER A 320 -20.61 -4.50 -7.35
CA SER A 320 -20.33 -3.09 -7.66
C SER A 320 -21.48 -2.30 -8.30
N ARG A 321 -22.72 -2.81 -8.22
CA ARG A 321 -23.87 -2.15 -8.84
C ARG A 321 -24.14 -0.75 -8.26
N ASN A 322 -24.23 0.24 -9.13
CA ASN A 322 -24.60 1.63 -8.85
C ASN A 322 -25.94 1.93 -9.54
N SER A 323 -27.08 1.96 -8.83
CA SER A 323 -28.39 2.18 -9.48
C SER A 323 -29.48 2.67 -8.53
N SER A 324 -30.12 3.79 -8.86
CA SER A 324 -31.26 4.31 -8.08
C SER A 324 -32.54 3.46 -8.13
N ALA A 325 -32.67 2.53 -9.07
CA ALA A 325 -33.93 1.83 -9.33
C ALA A 325 -34.16 0.56 -8.49
N SER A 326 -33.11 -0.07 -7.97
CA SER A 326 -33.24 -1.36 -7.27
C SER A 326 -31.98 -1.70 -6.49
N ASP A 327 -32.12 -2.53 -5.46
CA ASP A 327 -31.00 -3.11 -4.73
C ASP A 327 -30.27 -4.19 -5.54
N GLN A 328 -29.09 -4.59 -5.07
CA GLN A 328 -28.34 -5.72 -5.60
C GLN A 328 -28.45 -6.90 -4.64
N THR A 329 -28.90 -8.05 -5.14
CA THR A 329 -28.92 -9.31 -4.42
C THR A 329 -27.53 -9.94 -4.45
N VAL A 330 -27.02 -10.26 -3.27
CA VAL A 330 -25.82 -11.07 -3.08
C VAL A 330 -26.22 -12.54 -3.17
N THR A 331 -25.49 -13.32 -3.96
CA THR A 331 -25.79 -14.72 -4.16
C THR A 331 -25.41 -15.49 -2.90
N ASP A 332 -26.32 -16.31 -2.38
CA ASP A 332 -26.09 -17.04 -1.13
C ASP A 332 -25.20 -18.26 -1.34
N MET A 333 -23.90 -18.11 -1.06
CA MET A 333 -22.88 -19.14 -1.16
C MET A 333 -21.68 -18.81 -0.26
N ASP A 334 -20.75 -19.76 -0.12
CA ASP A 334 -19.47 -19.47 0.52
C ASP A 334 -18.57 -18.64 -0.40
N TYR A 335 -17.77 -17.76 0.20
CA TYR A 335 -16.84 -16.90 -0.52
C TYR A 335 -15.40 -17.11 -0.04
N HIS A 336 -14.45 -16.89 -0.94
CA HIS A 336 -13.06 -16.73 -0.53
C HIS A 336 -12.80 -15.30 -0.06
N ARG A 337 -12.80 -14.34 -1.00
CA ARG A 337 -12.81 -12.90 -0.72
C ARG A 337 -14.07 -12.27 -1.30
N LEU A 338 -14.72 -11.41 -0.52
CA LEU A 338 -15.97 -10.75 -0.89
C LEU A 338 -15.85 -9.24 -0.67
N GLU A 339 -16.18 -8.46 -1.70
CA GLU A 339 -16.08 -6.99 -1.68
C GLU A 339 -17.39 -6.33 -2.13
N PHE A 340 -17.80 -5.31 -1.39
CA PHE A 340 -18.96 -4.47 -1.69
C PHE A 340 -18.53 -3.02 -1.90
N SER A 341 -18.94 -2.40 -3.01
CA SER A 341 -18.47 -1.07 -3.38
C SER A 341 -19.41 -0.34 -4.34
N PHE A 342 -19.72 0.95 -4.16
CA PHE A 342 -20.36 1.80 -5.18
C PHE A 342 -20.22 3.31 -4.90
N ALA A 343 -20.23 4.19 -5.89
CA ALA A 343 -19.85 5.59 -5.69
C ALA A 343 -20.76 6.37 -4.72
N SER A 344 -22.08 6.39 -4.95
CA SER A 344 -23.04 7.14 -4.12
C SER A 344 -24.49 6.88 -4.57
N SER A 345 -25.06 5.76 -4.18
CA SER A 345 -26.47 5.42 -4.47
C SER A 345 -27.14 4.91 -3.21
N GLY A 346 -28.45 5.14 -3.03
CA GLY A 346 -29.21 4.50 -1.94
C GLY A 346 -29.40 2.97 -2.10
N THR A 347 -28.75 2.36 -3.10
CA THR A 347 -28.76 0.93 -3.41
C THR A 347 -28.13 0.12 -2.28
N LYS A 348 -28.81 -0.91 -1.80
CA LYS A 348 -28.26 -1.87 -0.83
C LYS A 348 -27.70 -3.12 -1.51
N LYS A 349 -26.79 -3.80 -0.81
CA LYS A 349 -26.33 -5.16 -1.13
C LYS A 349 -27.04 -6.11 -0.17
N ASN A 350 -28.09 -6.77 -0.64
CA ASN A 350 -28.92 -7.62 0.21
C ASN A 350 -28.42 -9.07 0.14
N TRP A 351 -27.88 -9.57 1.25
CA TRP A 351 -27.48 -10.97 1.39
C TRP A 351 -28.45 -11.68 2.33
N THR A 352 -29.31 -12.52 1.75
CA THR A 352 -30.23 -13.37 2.50
C THR A 352 -29.66 -14.78 2.62
N LEU A 353 -29.26 -15.15 3.83
CA LEU A 353 -28.69 -16.45 4.16
C LEU A 353 -29.77 -17.54 4.19
N SER A 354 -29.47 -18.66 3.55
CA SER A 354 -30.27 -19.89 3.63
C SER A 354 -29.58 -21.02 4.41
N ALA A 355 -28.31 -20.82 4.78
CA ALA A 355 -27.50 -21.69 5.61
C ALA A 355 -26.38 -20.86 6.27
N ASP A 356 -25.62 -21.45 7.18
CA ASP A 356 -24.36 -20.85 7.62
C ASP A 356 -23.40 -20.72 6.43
N ARG A 357 -22.75 -19.55 6.33
CA ARG A 357 -21.81 -19.21 5.25
C ARG A 357 -20.46 -18.82 5.81
N THR A 358 -19.43 -19.11 5.03
CA THR A 358 -18.06 -18.76 5.34
C THR A 358 -17.48 -17.83 4.28
N ILE A 359 -16.82 -16.78 4.74
CA ILE A 359 -15.86 -15.97 3.99
C ILE A 359 -14.47 -16.39 4.48
N SER A 360 -13.82 -17.26 3.72
CA SER A 360 -12.60 -17.94 4.18
C SER A 360 -11.35 -17.04 4.28
N ASP A 361 -11.41 -15.83 3.71
CA ASP A 361 -10.33 -14.85 3.77
C ASP A 361 -10.85 -13.48 4.22
N SER A 362 -11.26 -12.60 3.30
CA SER A 362 -11.61 -11.21 3.61
C SER A 362 -13.02 -10.81 3.20
N LEU A 363 -13.73 -10.10 4.07
CA LEU A 363 -14.93 -9.32 3.75
C LEU A 363 -14.60 -7.82 3.76
N GLU A 364 -14.83 -7.13 2.65
CA GLU A 364 -14.57 -5.70 2.50
C GLU A 364 -15.83 -4.90 2.17
N ILE A 365 -16.10 -3.86 2.96
CA ILE A 365 -17.11 -2.83 2.69
C ILE A 365 -16.40 -1.53 2.34
N ASN A 366 -16.71 -0.98 1.17
CA ASN A 366 -16.10 0.23 0.64
C ASN A 366 -17.12 1.07 -0.13
N ASN A 367 -16.75 2.31 -0.49
CA ASN A 367 -17.51 3.30 -1.25
C ASN A 367 -19.00 3.30 -0.91
N SER A 368 -19.43 4.07 0.09
CA SER A 368 -20.83 4.30 0.48
C SER A 368 -21.72 3.05 0.61
N ALA A 369 -21.15 1.83 0.61
CA ALA A 369 -21.92 0.63 0.43
C ALA A 369 -22.67 0.25 1.70
N GLU A 370 -23.95 -0.12 1.58
CA GLU A 370 -24.69 -0.78 2.65
C GLU A 370 -24.83 -2.26 2.30
N LEU A 371 -24.16 -3.14 3.07
CA LEU A 371 -24.42 -4.57 3.07
C LEU A 371 -25.50 -4.87 4.12
N VAL A 372 -26.61 -5.46 3.72
CA VAL A 372 -27.67 -5.90 4.62
C VAL A 372 -27.67 -7.42 4.72
N LEU A 373 -27.47 -7.93 5.93
CA LEU A 373 -27.49 -9.35 6.23
C LEU A 373 -28.86 -9.76 6.80
N THR A 374 -29.50 -10.74 6.19
CA THR A 374 -30.82 -11.28 6.58
C THR A 374 -30.85 -12.80 6.45
N GLY A 375 -31.89 -13.46 6.96
CA GLY A 375 -32.09 -14.90 6.82
C GLY A 375 -33.54 -15.29 7.08
N ALA A 376 -33.93 -16.48 6.63
CA ALA A 376 -35.25 -17.05 6.93
C ALA A 376 -35.31 -17.74 8.31
N ALA A 377 -34.14 -18.12 8.83
CA ALA A 377 -33.89 -18.62 10.17
C ALA A 377 -32.53 -18.06 10.63
N LEU A 378 -32.18 -18.24 11.90
CA LEU A 378 -30.89 -17.77 12.40
C LEU A 378 -29.72 -18.50 11.73
N TYR A 379 -29.00 -17.79 10.86
CA TYR A 379 -27.78 -18.26 10.20
C TYR A 379 -26.60 -17.32 10.45
N LYS A 380 -25.39 -17.84 10.32
CA LYS A 380 -24.15 -17.08 10.51
C LYS A 380 -23.44 -16.85 9.19
N ALA A 381 -22.94 -15.62 8.99
CA ALA A 381 -21.89 -15.33 8.03
C ALA A 381 -20.57 -15.17 8.79
N THR A 382 -19.66 -16.14 8.64
CA THR A 382 -18.39 -16.19 9.37
C THR A 382 -17.25 -15.64 8.52
N VAL A 383 -16.50 -14.66 9.02
CA VAL A 383 -15.30 -14.12 8.37
C VAL A 383 -14.06 -14.67 9.07
N ASN A 384 -13.15 -15.30 8.32
CA ASN A 384 -12.05 -16.05 8.92
C ASN A 384 -10.76 -15.26 9.18
N LYS A 385 -10.43 -14.25 8.37
CA LYS A 385 -9.14 -13.56 8.50
C LYS A 385 -9.24 -12.05 8.63
N THR A 386 -9.99 -11.39 7.75
CA THR A 386 -10.03 -9.92 7.77
C THR A 386 -11.42 -9.38 7.48
N LEU A 387 -11.92 -8.54 8.39
CA LEU A 387 -13.03 -7.66 8.13
C LEU A 387 -12.49 -6.26 7.85
N ARG A 388 -12.68 -5.75 6.62
CA ARG A 388 -12.21 -4.43 6.21
C ARG A 388 -13.39 -3.48 6.02
N LEU A 389 -13.44 -2.43 6.83
CA LEU A 389 -14.47 -1.40 6.84
C LEU A 389 -13.85 -0.09 6.36
N THR A 390 -13.61 0.00 5.06
CA THR A 390 -12.99 1.19 4.46
C THR A 390 -13.95 2.38 4.54
N SER A 391 -15.21 2.18 4.15
CA SER A 391 -16.32 3.12 4.32
C SER A 391 -17.66 2.36 4.23
N GLY A 392 -18.80 3.05 4.29
CA GLY A 392 -20.12 2.42 4.21
C GLY A 392 -20.56 1.73 5.51
N MET A 393 -21.53 0.84 5.41
CA MET A 393 -22.20 0.19 6.54
C MET A 393 -22.40 -1.30 6.30
N LEU A 394 -22.04 -2.10 7.31
CA LEU A 394 -22.44 -3.50 7.44
C LEU A 394 -23.62 -3.57 8.42
N ASN A 395 -24.80 -3.79 7.86
CA ASN A 395 -26.04 -3.91 8.61
C ASN A 395 -26.35 -5.38 8.95
N ASN A 396 -25.94 -5.78 10.15
CA ASN A 396 -26.20 -7.08 10.78
C ASN A 396 -27.30 -6.98 11.87
N SER A 397 -28.30 -6.12 11.68
CA SER A 397 -29.36 -5.90 12.67
C SER A 397 -30.46 -6.97 12.68
N SER A 398 -30.52 -7.81 11.64
CA SER A 398 -31.52 -8.87 11.56
C SER A 398 -31.33 -9.91 12.65
N SER A 399 -32.38 -10.21 13.42
CA SER A 399 -32.37 -11.33 14.39
C SER A 399 -32.24 -12.70 13.72
N SER A 400 -32.43 -12.78 12.40
CA SER A 400 -32.32 -14.00 11.61
C SER A 400 -30.97 -14.12 10.90
N ALA A 401 -30.02 -13.21 11.12
CA ALA A 401 -28.67 -13.40 10.60
C ALA A 401 -27.61 -12.75 11.49
N GLN A 402 -26.53 -13.48 11.76
CA GLN A 402 -25.43 -13.04 12.59
C GLN A 402 -24.15 -12.91 11.78
N LEU A 403 -23.42 -11.82 11.98
CA LEU A 403 -22.02 -11.72 11.59
C LEU A 403 -21.18 -12.41 12.67
N ALA A 404 -20.39 -13.40 12.29
CA ALA A 404 -19.44 -14.08 13.16
C ALA A 404 -18.01 -13.83 12.67
N LEU A 405 -17.06 -13.68 13.59
CA LEU A 405 -15.66 -13.41 13.29
C LEU A 405 -14.80 -14.49 13.95
N ALA A 406 -13.90 -15.11 13.19
CA ALA A 406 -13.06 -16.20 13.70
C ALA A 406 -11.99 -15.73 14.70
N ASP A 407 -11.31 -16.68 15.32
CA ASP A 407 -10.16 -16.43 16.19
C ASP A 407 -9.02 -15.75 15.44
N SER A 408 -8.35 -14.80 16.09
CA SER A 408 -7.21 -14.04 15.53
C SER A 408 -7.57 -13.25 14.27
N ILE A 409 -8.84 -12.84 14.16
CA ILE A 409 -9.27 -11.97 13.06
C ILE A 409 -8.67 -10.58 13.20
N VAL A 410 -8.36 -9.96 12.05
CA VAL A 410 -8.06 -8.53 11.97
C VAL A 410 -9.30 -7.76 11.54
N ILE A 411 -9.74 -6.80 12.35
CA ILE A 411 -10.74 -5.81 11.95
C ILE A 411 -10.02 -4.52 11.58
N SER A 412 -9.99 -4.21 10.28
CA SER A 412 -9.39 -2.97 9.77
C SER A 412 -10.47 -1.94 9.45
N ARG A 413 -10.55 -0.87 10.23
CA ARG A 413 -11.57 0.16 10.11
C ARG A 413 -10.97 1.52 9.72
N ALA A 414 -11.47 2.10 8.64
CA ALA A 414 -11.33 3.54 8.37
C ALA A 414 -12.62 4.23 8.80
N THR A 415 -13.52 4.61 7.88
CA THR A 415 -14.78 5.28 8.25
C THR A 415 -16.01 4.37 8.21
N GLY A 416 -15.85 3.12 7.79
CA GLY A 416 -16.96 2.17 7.70
C GLY A 416 -17.53 1.80 9.08
N GLN A 417 -18.78 1.33 9.11
CA GLN A 417 -19.52 1.01 10.33
C GLN A 417 -20.09 -0.41 10.31
N ILE A 418 -20.27 -0.99 11.49
CA ILE A 418 -21.09 -2.18 11.73
C ILE A 418 -22.27 -1.75 12.60
N THR A 419 -23.48 -2.24 12.33
CA THR A 419 -24.66 -1.86 13.12
C THR A 419 -24.68 -2.46 14.52
N ASN A 420 -24.45 -3.77 14.64
CA ASN A 420 -24.47 -4.51 15.91
C ASN A 420 -23.15 -5.24 16.17
N PRO A 421 -22.81 -5.55 17.43
CA PRO A 421 -21.62 -6.34 17.74
C PRO A 421 -21.65 -7.70 17.04
N PRO A 422 -20.57 -8.09 16.33
CA PRO A 422 -20.42 -9.44 15.81
C PRO A 422 -20.33 -10.48 16.94
N VAL A 423 -20.53 -11.76 16.58
CA VAL A 423 -20.11 -12.88 17.43
C VAL A 423 -18.62 -13.08 17.24
N PHE A 424 -17.82 -12.76 18.25
CA PHE A 424 -16.37 -12.87 18.20
C PHE A 424 -15.87 -14.27 18.57
N GLY A 425 -14.73 -14.65 17.99
CA GLY A 425 -13.88 -15.72 18.48
C GLY A 425 -13.17 -15.36 19.78
N ASN A 426 -12.08 -16.06 20.08
CA ASN A 426 -11.33 -15.94 21.34
C ASN A 426 -10.25 -14.84 21.32
N SER A 427 -9.95 -14.25 20.16
CA SER A 427 -8.90 -13.25 19.98
C SER A 427 -9.20 -12.34 18.79
N VAL A 428 -8.99 -11.04 18.94
CA VAL A 428 -9.25 -10.01 17.91
C VAL A 428 -8.12 -8.99 17.87
N ASP A 429 -7.70 -8.63 16.66
CA ASP A 429 -6.83 -7.48 16.41
C ASP A 429 -7.63 -6.33 15.79
N LEU A 430 -7.47 -5.13 16.33
CA LEU A 430 -8.12 -3.91 15.84
C LEU A 430 -7.11 -3.02 15.12
N ARG A 431 -7.44 -2.58 13.91
CA ARG A 431 -6.59 -1.68 13.12
C ARG A 431 -7.39 -0.48 12.61
N TYR A 432 -7.03 0.71 13.04
CA TYR A 432 -7.63 1.97 12.60
C TYR A 432 -6.72 2.69 11.60
N THR A 433 -7.27 3.07 10.44
CA THR A 433 -6.48 3.55 9.30
C THR A 433 -7.02 4.81 8.62
N SER A 434 -7.90 5.57 9.29
CA SER A 434 -8.55 6.72 8.63
C SER A 434 -7.60 7.92 8.56
N SER A 435 -7.34 8.41 7.35
CA SER A 435 -6.60 9.67 7.12
C SER A 435 -7.51 10.85 6.77
N VAL A 436 -8.82 10.62 6.70
CA VAL A 436 -9.80 11.60 6.20
C VAL A 436 -10.79 12.09 7.26
N ALA A 437 -11.01 11.29 8.31
CA ALA A 437 -11.92 11.64 9.40
C ALA A 437 -11.55 10.90 10.68
N SER A 438 -11.68 11.58 11.82
CA SER A 438 -11.66 10.96 13.14
C SER A 438 -12.82 9.97 13.29
N VAL A 439 -12.61 8.93 14.10
CA VAL A 439 -13.62 7.90 14.35
C VAL A 439 -13.67 7.51 15.81
N THR A 440 -14.89 7.28 16.29
CA THR A 440 -15.14 6.68 17.61
C THR A 440 -15.29 5.17 17.43
N THR A 441 -14.57 4.37 18.22
CA THR A 441 -14.64 2.90 18.16
C THR A 441 -16.08 2.45 18.44
N GLY A 442 -16.55 1.45 17.71
CA GLY A 442 -17.95 1.05 17.72
C GLY A 442 -18.14 -0.42 18.07
N PRO A 443 -19.20 -1.06 17.52
CA PRO A 443 -19.51 -2.47 17.76
C PRO A 443 -18.42 -3.47 17.37
N GLU A 444 -17.38 -3.03 16.65
CA GLU A 444 -16.22 -3.86 16.38
C GLU A 444 -15.34 -4.15 17.61
N VAL A 445 -15.51 -3.37 18.69
CA VAL A 445 -14.83 -3.62 19.96
C VAL A 445 -15.66 -4.65 20.75
N PRO A 446 -15.11 -5.84 21.09
CA PRO A 446 -15.83 -6.85 21.87
C PRO A 446 -16.06 -6.41 23.31
N ASP A 447 -17.11 -6.94 23.97
CA ASP A 447 -17.32 -6.76 25.43
C ASP A 447 -16.44 -7.69 26.27
N ALA A 448 -15.99 -8.80 25.68
CA ALA A 448 -15.09 -9.74 26.32
C ALA A 448 -13.63 -9.26 26.26
N ASP A 449 -12.84 -9.66 27.25
CA ASP A 449 -11.39 -9.44 27.30
C ASP A 449 -10.67 -10.34 26.29
N ILE A 450 -10.77 -10.03 25.00
CA ILE A 450 -10.20 -10.84 23.90
C ILE A 450 -9.40 -10.00 22.89
N ILE A 451 -9.26 -8.69 23.10
CA ILE A 451 -8.46 -7.84 22.23
C ILE A 451 -6.97 -8.14 22.46
N GLN A 452 -6.30 -8.58 21.41
CA GLN A 452 -4.88 -8.88 21.43
C GLN A 452 -4.09 -7.63 21.07
N ASP A 453 -4.13 -7.19 19.82
CA ASP A 453 -3.42 -5.98 19.40
C ASP A 453 -4.38 -4.86 18.93
N VAL A 454 -3.96 -3.62 19.16
CA VAL A 454 -4.60 -2.41 18.59
C VAL A 454 -3.56 -1.63 17.82
N SER A 455 -3.86 -1.24 16.58
CA SER A 455 -2.96 -0.44 15.74
C SER A 455 -3.66 0.82 15.24
N VAL A 456 -3.03 1.97 15.41
CA VAL A 456 -3.52 3.28 14.95
C VAL A 456 -2.55 3.86 13.92
N PHE A 457 -3.07 4.01 12.71
CA PHE A 457 -2.39 4.61 11.56
C PHE A 457 -3.34 5.64 10.92
N SER A 458 -3.67 6.69 11.69
CA SER A 458 -4.72 7.65 11.35
C SER A 458 -4.14 9.06 11.28
N THR A 459 -3.22 9.31 10.35
CA THR A 459 -2.46 10.57 10.26
C THR A 459 -3.37 11.80 10.29
N GLY A 460 -3.14 12.69 11.24
CA GLY A 460 -3.90 13.93 11.42
C GLY A 460 -5.33 13.74 11.95
N GLN A 461 -5.71 12.51 12.33
CA GLN A 461 -7.03 12.17 12.84
C GLN A 461 -6.93 11.55 14.24
N THR A 462 -8.07 11.53 14.93
CA THR A 462 -8.21 10.90 16.25
C THR A 462 -9.04 9.63 16.16
N VAL A 463 -8.61 8.59 16.85
CA VAL A 463 -9.41 7.39 17.13
C VAL A 463 -9.82 7.44 18.59
N THR A 464 -11.11 7.65 18.85
CA THR A 464 -11.67 7.81 20.20
C THR A 464 -12.22 6.49 20.70
N ALA A 465 -11.85 6.07 21.91
CA ALA A 465 -12.47 4.93 22.57
C ALA A 465 -13.95 5.21 22.85
N GLY A 466 -14.85 4.49 22.16
CA GLY A 466 -16.30 4.58 22.36
C GLY A 466 -16.82 3.74 23.54
N LYS A 467 -15.97 2.92 24.15
CA LYS A 467 -16.23 2.21 25.40
C LYS A 467 -14.93 1.83 26.10
N SER A 468 -15.00 1.43 27.36
CA SER A 468 -13.87 0.84 28.09
C SER A 468 -13.55 -0.56 27.59
N PHE A 469 -12.27 -0.90 27.45
CA PHE A 469 -11.81 -2.24 27.06
C PHE A 469 -10.35 -2.49 27.47
N ARG A 470 -9.93 -3.76 27.38
CA ARG A 470 -8.61 -4.22 27.82
C ARG A 470 -7.76 -4.73 26.64
N ILE A 471 -6.50 -4.29 26.56
CA ILE A 471 -5.51 -4.72 25.55
C ILE A 471 -4.54 -5.72 26.18
N LYS A 472 -4.41 -6.92 25.59
CA LYS A 472 -3.51 -7.97 26.10
C LYS A 472 -2.11 -7.96 25.48
N GLY A 473 -2.00 -7.56 24.21
CA GLY A 473 -0.78 -7.49 23.44
C GLY A 473 -0.27 -6.06 23.35
N ASN A 474 -0.24 -5.52 22.14
CA ASN A 474 0.37 -4.23 21.87
C ASN A 474 -0.64 -3.19 21.39
N LEU A 475 -0.52 -1.97 21.90
CA LEU A 475 -0.97 -0.77 21.20
C LEU A 475 0.16 -0.24 20.32
N THR A 476 -0.05 -0.21 19.00
CA THR A 476 0.88 0.39 18.04
C THR A 476 0.38 1.76 17.57
N LEU A 477 1.10 2.82 17.90
CA LEU A 477 0.80 4.20 17.54
C LEU A 477 1.72 4.66 16.41
N SER A 478 1.36 4.32 15.17
CA SER A 478 2.16 4.68 14.00
C SER A 478 1.99 6.15 13.61
N ALA A 479 0.77 6.68 13.65
CA ALA A 479 0.44 8.09 13.39
C ALA A 479 -0.97 8.43 13.90
N GLY A 480 -1.22 9.72 14.18
CA GLY A 480 -2.49 10.22 14.69
C GLY A 480 -2.59 10.16 16.22
N THR A 481 -3.78 10.44 16.74
CA THR A 481 -4.05 10.38 18.19
C THR A 481 -4.98 9.22 18.49
N PHE A 482 -4.63 8.41 19.50
CA PHE A 482 -5.57 7.48 20.13
C PHE A 482 -6.08 8.11 21.41
N ASP A 483 -7.35 8.49 21.41
CA ASP A 483 -8.01 9.02 22.58
C ASP A 483 -8.53 7.87 23.45
N ASN A 484 -7.73 7.54 24.47
CA ASN A 484 -7.93 6.43 25.38
C ASN A 484 -8.78 6.77 26.61
N ASN A 485 -9.37 7.97 26.66
CA ASN A 485 -10.31 8.42 27.70
C ASN A 485 -11.75 8.58 27.20
N GLY A 486 -11.93 8.58 25.87
CA GLY A 486 -13.24 8.74 25.24
C GLY A 486 -13.72 10.20 25.20
N GLU A 487 -14.77 10.45 24.40
CA GLU A 487 -15.30 11.80 24.16
C GLU A 487 -15.76 12.56 25.42
N ALA A 488 -16.25 11.83 26.43
CA ALA A 488 -16.75 12.38 27.68
C ALA A 488 -15.76 12.21 28.85
N ASP A 489 -14.52 11.81 28.56
CA ASP A 489 -13.47 11.58 29.55
C ASP A 489 -13.81 10.52 30.63
N ASP A 490 -14.67 9.57 30.30
CA ASP A 490 -15.23 8.54 31.20
C ASP A 490 -14.95 7.10 30.77
N MET A 491 -14.18 6.91 29.69
CA MET A 491 -13.77 5.60 29.19
C MET A 491 -12.36 5.27 29.64
N THR A 492 -12.05 3.99 29.81
CA THR A 492 -10.70 3.55 30.19
C THR A 492 -10.24 2.42 29.29
N VAL A 493 -9.11 2.62 28.63
CA VAL A 493 -8.38 1.56 27.94
C VAL A 493 -7.29 1.03 28.87
N THR A 494 -7.43 -0.22 29.31
CA THR A 494 -6.54 -0.86 30.28
C THR A 494 -5.56 -1.81 29.61
N PHE A 495 -4.29 -1.74 30.00
CA PHE A 495 -3.24 -2.62 29.53
C PHE A 495 -3.00 -3.77 30.52
N ALA A 496 -3.09 -5.00 30.02
CA ALA A 496 -2.78 -6.20 30.79
C ALA A 496 -1.29 -6.23 31.19
N PRO A 497 -0.92 -7.01 32.24
CA PRO A 497 0.49 -7.19 32.59
C PRO A 497 1.29 -7.76 31.41
N GLY A 498 2.40 -7.11 31.07
CA GLY A 498 3.28 -7.48 29.94
C GLY A 498 2.85 -6.92 28.60
N ALA A 499 1.72 -6.20 28.51
CA ALA A 499 1.31 -5.52 27.29
C ALA A 499 2.32 -4.44 26.86
N GLY A 500 2.30 -4.06 25.59
CA GLY A 500 3.24 -3.12 24.98
C GLY A 500 2.59 -1.86 24.43
N ILE A 501 3.31 -0.74 24.49
CA ILE A 501 3.05 0.44 23.65
C ILE A 501 4.22 0.61 22.68
N ARG A 502 3.92 0.52 21.39
CA ARG A 502 4.88 0.68 20.30
C ARG A 502 4.59 1.99 19.60
N ARG A 503 5.42 3.01 19.82
CA ARG A 503 5.14 4.39 19.42
C ARG A 503 6.13 4.89 18.38
N ALA A 504 5.59 5.31 17.23
CA ALA A 504 6.30 6.14 16.26
C ALA A 504 5.87 7.61 16.46
N THR A 505 5.13 8.20 15.51
CA THR A 505 4.70 9.60 15.57
C THR A 505 3.31 9.78 16.21
N GLY A 506 2.59 8.68 16.46
CA GLY A 506 1.27 8.72 17.09
C GLY A 506 1.31 9.03 18.59
N GLN A 507 0.17 9.46 19.15
CA GLN A 507 0.05 9.93 20.54
C GLN A 507 -1.15 9.30 21.27
N LEU A 508 -1.09 9.30 22.61
CA LEU A 508 -2.25 9.07 23.49
C LEU A 508 -2.85 10.41 23.94
N SER A 509 -4.14 10.42 24.32
CA SER A 509 -4.78 11.61 24.92
C SER A 509 -4.49 11.73 26.42
N VAL A 510 -4.45 10.61 27.15
CA VAL A 510 -4.22 10.57 28.59
C VAL A 510 -3.22 9.47 28.97
N PRO A 511 -2.60 9.49 30.17
CA PRO A 511 -1.73 8.40 30.61
C PRO A 511 -2.45 7.05 30.54
N PRO A 512 -1.78 5.97 30.09
CA PRO A 512 -2.42 4.67 29.96
C PRO A 512 -2.72 4.05 31.33
N ALA A 513 -3.91 3.45 31.48
CA ALA A 513 -4.24 2.67 32.66
C ALA A 513 -3.59 1.28 32.56
N VAL A 514 -2.84 0.87 33.58
CA VAL A 514 -2.06 -0.38 33.56
C VAL A 514 -2.42 -1.25 34.77
N GLU A 515 -2.61 -2.55 34.57
CA GLU A 515 -2.82 -3.52 35.67
C GLU A 515 -1.51 -4.06 36.25
N GLY A 516 -0.40 -3.82 35.57
CA GLY A 516 0.91 -4.31 35.93
C GLY A 516 1.99 -3.65 35.08
N ALA A 517 3.09 -4.36 34.88
CA ALA A 517 4.22 -3.82 34.16
C ALA A 517 3.96 -3.76 32.64
N LEU A 518 4.36 -2.66 32.02
CA LEU A 518 4.16 -2.29 30.62
C LEU A 518 5.50 -2.26 29.89
N ASN A 519 5.53 -2.70 28.64
CA ASN A 519 6.68 -2.60 27.76
C ASN A 519 6.55 -1.37 26.85
N LEU A 520 7.61 -0.59 26.69
CA LEU A 520 7.64 0.55 25.76
C LEU A 520 8.62 0.27 24.61
N GLU A 521 8.16 0.49 23.38
CA GLU A 521 9.02 0.54 22.19
C GLU A 521 8.86 1.89 21.50
N TYR A 522 9.97 2.57 21.25
CA TYR A 522 10.03 3.84 20.51
C TYR A 522 10.64 3.60 19.13
N ILE A 523 9.92 3.95 18.06
CA ILE A 523 10.29 3.66 16.67
C ILE A 523 10.56 4.97 15.92
N SER A 524 11.84 5.31 15.77
CA SER A 524 12.36 6.54 15.16
C SER A 524 12.96 6.31 13.78
N THR A 525 12.27 5.58 12.89
CA THR A 525 12.80 5.28 11.53
C THR A 525 12.63 6.42 10.53
N VAL A 526 11.63 7.28 10.74
CA VAL A 526 11.30 8.38 9.82
C VAL A 526 11.84 9.72 10.31
N GLU A 527 11.64 10.01 11.60
CA GLU A 527 12.07 11.24 12.25
C GLU A 527 12.44 10.97 13.71
N GLN A 528 13.16 11.91 14.33
CA GLN A 528 13.42 11.90 15.75
C GLN A 528 12.08 12.05 16.50
N ILE A 529 11.84 11.22 17.52
CA ILE A 529 10.58 11.26 18.28
C ILE A 529 10.81 11.66 19.72
N THR A 530 9.89 12.44 20.29
CA THR A 530 9.89 12.76 21.74
C THR A 530 8.93 11.82 22.45
N THR A 531 9.32 11.25 23.60
CA THR A 531 8.42 10.40 24.41
C THR A 531 7.17 11.18 24.81
N GLY A 532 6.02 10.50 24.83
CA GLY A 532 4.72 11.09 25.13
C GLY A 532 4.25 10.82 26.56
N ILE A 533 2.94 10.92 26.76
CA ILE A 533 2.29 10.78 28.07
C ILE A 533 2.28 9.34 28.60
N GLU A 534 2.67 8.36 27.80
CA GLU A 534 2.88 6.98 28.24
C GLU A 534 3.97 6.84 29.31
N THR A 535 4.86 7.82 29.46
CA THR A 535 5.87 7.85 30.53
C THR A 535 5.30 8.26 31.89
N ALA A 536 4.11 8.85 31.93
CA ALA A 536 3.46 9.33 33.16
C ALA A 536 2.73 8.22 33.97
N VAL A 537 2.93 6.95 33.60
CA VAL A 537 2.49 5.82 34.43
C VAL A 537 3.19 5.80 35.78
N ALA A 538 2.70 5.00 36.72
CA ALA A 538 3.39 4.81 37.98
C ALA A 538 4.85 4.37 37.74
N GLN A 539 5.78 4.90 38.54
CA GLN A 539 7.24 4.79 38.31
C GLN A 539 7.75 3.34 38.31
N ASN A 540 6.97 2.40 38.88
CA ASN A 540 7.26 0.97 38.93
C ASN A 540 6.58 0.16 37.81
N SER A 541 5.87 0.83 36.89
CA SER A 541 5.05 0.16 35.87
C SER A 541 5.75 -0.05 34.54
N ILE A 542 6.96 0.46 34.28
CA ILE A 542 7.65 0.21 33.00
C ILE A 542 8.66 -0.93 33.18
N ALA A 543 8.39 -2.06 32.54
CA ALA A 543 9.22 -3.27 32.62
C ALA A 543 10.42 -3.22 31.69
N GLN A 544 10.22 -2.81 30.45
CA GLN A 544 11.24 -2.82 29.40
C GLN A 544 11.08 -1.60 28.51
N ILE A 545 12.19 -1.09 28.00
CA ILE A 545 12.25 0.02 27.06
C ILE A 545 13.14 -0.42 25.89
N THR A 546 12.59 -0.37 24.68
CA THR A 546 13.32 -0.67 23.44
C THR A 546 13.30 0.53 22.54
N LEU A 547 14.45 0.92 22.01
CA LEU A 547 14.56 2.01 21.04
C LEU A 547 14.97 1.43 19.68
N SER A 548 14.18 1.73 18.67
CA SER A 548 14.31 1.24 17.30
C SER A 548 14.43 2.43 16.34
N GLY A 549 15.25 2.33 15.29
CA GLY A 549 15.38 3.35 14.24
C GLY A 549 16.51 4.37 14.48
N ASP A 550 17.09 4.88 13.40
CA ASP A 550 18.36 5.61 13.43
C ASP A 550 18.22 7.14 13.67
N LYS A 551 17.01 7.66 13.89
CA LYS A 551 16.77 9.12 14.02
C LYS A 551 16.84 9.63 15.45
N GLY A 552 16.83 8.76 16.46
CA GLY A 552 16.95 9.13 17.85
C GLY A 552 15.60 9.32 18.57
N VAL A 553 15.64 9.19 19.89
CA VAL A 553 14.49 9.40 20.78
C VAL A 553 14.84 10.46 21.81
N ARG A 554 13.97 11.46 22.03
CA ARG A 554 14.11 12.49 23.08
C ARG A 554 13.15 12.22 24.22
N LEU A 555 13.55 12.49 25.46
CA LEU A 555 12.63 12.45 26.59
C LEU A 555 11.76 13.72 26.63
N GLY A 556 10.46 13.53 26.82
CA GLY A 556 9.51 14.60 27.15
C GLY A 556 9.27 14.78 28.66
N SER A 557 9.70 13.83 29.48
CA SER A 557 9.66 13.84 30.95
C SER A 557 10.63 12.80 31.52
N ASP A 558 10.80 12.75 32.84
CA ASP A 558 11.58 11.69 33.50
C ASP A 558 10.99 10.30 33.19
N LEU A 559 11.87 9.35 32.88
CA LEU A 559 11.50 8.00 32.45
C LEU A 559 12.05 6.97 33.43
N TYR A 560 11.15 6.24 34.10
CA TYR A 560 11.50 5.29 35.17
C TYR A 560 11.48 3.86 34.65
N ALA A 561 12.66 3.25 34.49
CA ALA A 561 12.80 1.86 34.04
C ALA A 561 12.94 0.91 35.23
N ASN A 562 12.29 -0.26 35.16
CA ASN A 562 12.39 -1.33 36.17
C ASN A 562 13.06 -2.60 35.64
N GLY A 563 13.39 -2.64 34.35
CA GLY A 563 14.10 -3.75 33.70
C GLY A 563 15.03 -3.24 32.60
N ALA A 564 15.09 -3.92 31.45
CA ALA A 564 16.05 -3.59 30.42
C ALA A 564 15.71 -2.28 29.71
N VAL A 565 16.73 -1.45 29.48
CA VAL A 565 16.69 -0.31 28.57
C VAL A 565 17.64 -0.62 27.43
N ASN A 566 17.10 -0.92 26.26
CA ASN A 566 17.86 -1.35 25.10
C ASN A 566 17.97 -0.22 24.06
N THR A 567 19.17 0.34 23.91
CA THR A 567 19.45 1.40 22.93
C THR A 567 19.97 0.85 21.60
N SER A 568 20.11 -0.46 21.41
CA SER A 568 20.77 -1.06 20.24
C SER A 568 20.24 -0.63 18.86
N GLY A 569 19.01 -0.10 18.79
CA GLY A 569 18.44 0.42 17.55
C GLY A 569 18.44 1.95 17.41
N SER A 570 18.66 2.73 18.49
CA SER A 570 18.56 4.20 18.50
C SER A 570 19.19 4.82 19.75
N SER A 571 19.77 6.02 19.60
CA SER A 571 20.21 6.84 20.74
C SER A 571 19.03 7.46 21.48
N LEU A 572 19.19 7.68 22.80
CA LEU A 572 18.27 8.40 23.66
C LEU A 572 18.87 9.74 24.08
N TYR A 573 18.10 10.82 24.02
CA TYR A 573 18.51 12.15 24.44
C TYR A 573 17.62 12.58 25.61
N THR A 574 18.20 12.79 26.78
CA THR A 574 17.39 13.10 27.97
C THR A 574 17.15 14.60 28.14
N ASP A 575 17.95 15.45 27.50
CA ASP A 575 17.93 16.91 27.66
C ASP A 575 17.92 17.29 29.17
N ALA A 576 16.88 17.98 29.66
CA ALA A 576 16.75 18.36 31.07
C ALA A 576 16.19 17.24 31.98
N PHE A 577 15.69 16.15 31.40
CA PHE A 577 15.07 15.04 32.11
C PHE A 577 16.07 13.93 32.42
N LYS A 578 15.63 12.93 33.17
CA LYS A 578 16.41 11.77 33.60
C LYS A 578 15.85 10.46 33.05
N LEU A 579 16.74 9.58 32.60
CA LEU A 579 16.48 8.15 32.61
C LEU A 579 16.80 7.62 34.01
N VAL A 580 15.77 7.20 34.75
CA VAL A 580 15.89 6.65 36.10
C VAL A 580 15.93 5.12 36.03
N LEU A 581 17.03 4.53 36.50
CA LEU A 581 17.21 3.09 36.58
C LEU A 581 16.85 2.61 38.00
N ASN A 582 15.61 2.16 38.20
CA ASN A 582 15.18 1.58 39.49
C ASN A 582 15.96 0.30 39.81
N PRO A 583 15.92 -0.21 41.06
CA PRO A 583 16.54 -1.48 41.41
C PRO A 583 16.05 -2.61 40.49
N GLY A 584 16.99 -3.29 39.82
CA GLY A 584 16.70 -4.34 38.83
C GLY A 584 16.74 -3.86 37.36
N ALA A 585 16.73 -2.56 37.11
CA ALA A 585 16.90 -2.02 35.76
C ALA A 585 18.35 -2.15 35.28
N VAL A 586 18.52 -2.46 34.00
CA VAL A 586 19.82 -2.62 33.35
C VAL A 586 19.82 -1.86 32.02
N LEU A 587 20.77 -0.95 31.87
CA LEU A 587 21.00 -0.21 30.64
C LEU A 587 21.95 -0.98 29.72
N PHE A 588 21.55 -1.14 28.46
CA PHE A 588 22.34 -1.77 27.40
C PHE A 588 22.68 -0.72 26.35
N GLU A 589 23.93 -0.27 26.36
CA GLU A 589 24.50 0.71 25.42
C GLU A 589 25.53 0.05 24.50
N GLY A 590 25.68 0.57 23.28
CA GLY A 590 26.64 0.13 22.28
C GLY A 590 27.01 1.28 21.33
N GLU A 591 26.82 1.07 20.03
CA GLU A 591 26.91 2.14 19.01
C GLU A 591 25.99 3.32 19.36
N TYR A 592 24.76 3.00 19.77
CA TYR A 592 23.76 3.95 20.25
C TYR A 592 23.77 4.05 21.77
N GLN A 593 23.60 5.27 22.28
CA GLN A 593 23.81 5.60 23.68
C GLN A 593 22.74 6.53 24.23
N VAL A 594 22.69 6.66 25.55
CA VAL A 594 21.91 7.68 26.24
C VAL A 594 22.79 8.91 26.43
N PHE A 595 22.46 10.00 25.74
CA PHE A 595 23.07 11.32 25.89
C PHE A 595 22.29 12.16 26.89
N GLY A 596 22.93 12.56 27.99
CA GLY A 596 22.32 13.34 29.07
C GLY A 596 22.40 12.66 30.43
N ASN A 597 21.30 12.72 31.17
CA ASN A 597 21.21 12.36 32.57
C ASN A 597 20.71 10.91 32.75
N VAL A 598 21.57 10.06 33.30
CA VAL A 598 21.17 8.73 33.80
C VAL A 598 21.30 8.70 35.31
N TYR A 599 20.21 8.40 36.00
CA TYR A 599 20.14 8.39 37.45
C TYR A 599 19.91 6.98 37.98
N ALA A 600 20.63 6.60 39.02
CA ALA A 600 20.40 5.37 39.77
C ALA A 600 20.60 5.60 41.26
N GLU A 601 19.78 4.92 42.07
CA GLU A 601 19.93 4.85 43.52
C GLU A 601 20.03 3.38 43.94
N ARG A 602 21.04 3.05 44.75
CA ARG A 602 21.32 1.67 45.18
C ARG A 602 21.75 1.66 46.63
N ASN A 603 21.36 0.62 47.36
CA ASN A 603 21.92 0.34 48.67
C ASN A 603 23.16 -0.54 48.51
N VAL A 604 24.34 -0.01 48.81
CA VAL A 604 25.63 -0.67 48.55
C VAL A 604 26.18 -1.27 49.85
N SER A 605 26.41 -2.58 49.83
CA SER A 605 26.96 -3.33 50.96
C SER A 605 28.49 -3.44 50.89
N ALA A 606 29.14 -3.62 52.04
CA ALA A 606 30.57 -3.86 52.11
C ALA A 606 30.96 -5.15 51.35
N GLY A 607 32.00 -5.08 50.52
CA GLY A 607 32.56 -6.20 49.77
C GLY A 607 31.72 -6.69 48.58
N SER A 608 30.59 -6.04 48.29
CA SER A 608 29.72 -6.40 47.17
C SER A 608 29.86 -5.39 46.03
N PRO A 609 30.23 -5.82 44.80
CA PRO A 609 30.18 -4.97 43.62
C PRO A 609 28.76 -4.48 43.32
N GLU A 610 28.63 -3.21 42.96
CA GLU A 610 27.42 -2.58 42.43
C GLU A 610 27.78 -1.78 41.17
N ASN A 611 26.99 -1.87 40.11
CA ASN A 611 27.25 -1.25 38.80
C ASN A 611 26.19 -0.21 38.40
N PHE A 612 25.25 0.10 39.29
CA PHE A 612 24.16 1.04 39.11
C PHE A 612 23.33 0.77 37.85
N GLY A 613 23.09 -0.51 37.55
CA GLY A 613 22.34 -0.92 36.35
C GLY A 613 23.09 -0.65 35.05
N ASN A 614 24.42 -0.81 35.05
CA ASN A 614 25.31 -0.47 33.93
C ASN A 614 25.30 1.03 33.56
N ALA A 615 25.10 1.92 34.53
CA ALA A 615 25.19 3.36 34.28
C ALA A 615 26.61 3.83 33.93
N GLY A 616 27.62 2.95 33.86
CA GLY A 616 28.99 3.29 33.48
C GLY A 616 29.94 3.55 34.66
N PHE A 617 29.51 3.26 35.88
CA PHE A 617 30.34 3.30 37.09
C PHE A 617 30.06 2.08 37.94
N SER A 618 31.10 1.43 38.45
CA SER A 618 30.98 0.34 39.42
C SER A 618 31.79 0.62 40.68
N VAL A 619 31.29 0.16 41.83
CA VAL A 619 31.92 0.31 43.13
C VAL A 619 31.96 -1.02 43.88
N ASN A 620 33.09 -1.32 44.52
CA ASN A 620 33.20 -2.36 45.54
C ASN A 620 33.98 -1.78 46.74
N ALA A 621 33.27 -1.50 47.83
CA ALA A 621 33.81 -0.80 48.99
C ALA A 621 34.09 -1.76 50.16
N ALA A 622 35.22 -1.60 50.84
CA ALA A 622 35.55 -2.44 52.00
C ALA A 622 34.66 -2.11 53.21
N ASN A 623 34.29 -0.83 53.37
CA ASN A 623 33.29 -0.37 54.33
C ASN A 623 32.02 0.01 53.57
N ALA A 624 30.85 -0.32 54.12
CA ALA A 624 29.56 -0.10 53.46
C ALA A 624 29.30 1.40 53.25
N PRO A 625 29.06 1.86 52.01
CA PRO A 625 28.66 3.23 51.73
C PRO A 625 27.21 3.53 52.13
N GLY A 626 26.36 2.50 52.26
CA GLY A 626 24.92 2.65 52.52
C GLY A 626 24.14 2.99 51.25
N GLN A 627 23.10 3.82 51.36
CA GLN A 627 22.40 4.33 50.19
C GLN A 627 23.34 5.24 49.39
N MET A 628 23.46 4.95 48.09
CA MET A 628 24.23 5.74 47.14
C MET A 628 23.34 6.24 46.02
N THR A 629 23.52 7.51 45.64
CA THR A 629 22.96 8.04 44.39
C THR A 629 24.08 8.24 43.38
N LEU A 630 23.75 7.99 42.10
CA LEU A 630 24.61 8.22 40.97
C LEU A 630 23.84 9.00 39.91
N LEU A 631 24.38 10.13 39.50
CA LEU A 631 23.94 10.89 38.33
C LEU A 631 25.07 10.90 37.30
N ARG A 632 24.91 10.12 36.23
CA ARG A 632 25.75 10.23 35.04
C ARG A 632 25.28 11.41 34.20
N THR A 633 26.23 12.21 33.72
CA THR A 633 26.05 13.17 32.62
C THR A 633 27.08 12.88 31.53
N ASN A 634 26.68 12.80 30.27
CA ASN A 634 27.59 12.60 29.13
C ASN A 634 27.26 13.51 27.94
N LEU A 635 26.88 14.75 28.23
CA LEU A 635 26.77 15.79 27.22
C LEU A 635 28.13 16.49 27.02
N PRO A 636 28.42 16.98 25.81
CA PRO A 636 29.55 17.87 25.59
C PRO A 636 29.33 19.15 26.42
N ASP A 637 30.05 19.27 27.54
CA ASP A 637 30.04 20.49 28.32
C ASP A 637 30.85 21.58 27.60
N SER A 638 30.39 22.83 27.67
CA SER A 638 31.22 24.02 27.40
C SER A 638 32.38 24.19 28.39
N GLY A 639 32.44 23.34 29.42
CA GLY A 639 33.53 23.22 30.37
C GLY A 639 34.66 22.36 29.80
N SER A 640 35.83 22.97 29.59
CA SER A 640 37.01 22.39 28.97
C SER A 640 37.61 21.16 29.67
N PHE A 641 37.07 20.68 30.79
CA PHE A 641 37.65 19.60 31.58
C PHE A 641 37.18 18.21 31.12
N GLY A 642 38.14 17.38 30.73
CA GLY A 642 37.94 15.95 30.55
C GLY A 642 37.04 15.49 29.40
N ILE A 643 36.90 14.17 29.35
CA ILE A 643 35.94 13.47 28.48
C ILE A 643 34.50 13.88 28.83
N ASN A 644 33.54 13.60 27.95
CA ASN A 644 32.15 14.03 28.15
C ASN A 644 31.48 13.40 29.39
N ARG A 645 31.83 12.15 29.71
CA ARG A 645 31.22 11.39 30.81
C ARG A 645 31.70 11.85 32.19
N LYS A 646 30.75 12.22 33.05
CA LYS A 646 30.96 12.64 34.44
C LYS A 646 29.92 11.97 35.34
N PHE A 647 30.27 11.80 36.60
CA PHE A 647 29.40 11.22 37.62
C PHE A 647 29.33 12.12 38.85
N ASP A 648 28.13 12.45 39.30
CA ASP A 648 27.91 12.99 40.65
C ASP A 648 27.43 11.86 41.55
N ILE A 649 28.19 11.58 42.61
CA ILE A 649 27.98 10.41 43.46
C ILE A 649 27.90 10.85 44.92
N THR A 650 26.81 10.48 45.59
CA THR A 650 26.63 10.65 47.03
C THR A 650 26.50 9.29 47.71
N ALA A 651 26.86 9.23 48.99
CA ALA A 651 26.73 8.05 49.84
C ALA A 651 26.36 8.47 51.27
N ASP A 652 25.57 7.66 51.98
CA ASP A 652 25.23 7.88 53.39
C ASP A 652 26.50 7.92 54.26
N ASN A 653 27.35 6.90 54.10
CA ASN A 653 28.67 6.86 54.69
C ASN A 653 29.68 7.20 53.61
N ASN A 654 30.26 8.39 53.68
CA ASN A 654 31.16 8.90 52.64
C ASN A 654 32.58 9.18 53.16
N SER A 655 33.11 8.29 54.02
CA SER A 655 34.46 8.41 54.56
C SER A 655 35.08 7.05 54.85
N GLY A 656 36.40 6.92 54.67
CA GLY A 656 37.14 5.71 55.01
C GLY A 656 36.71 4.47 54.22
N LEU A 657 36.14 4.62 53.02
CA LEU A 657 35.48 3.52 52.30
C LEU A 657 36.43 2.46 51.76
N ASN A 658 37.68 2.84 51.48
CA ASN A 658 38.68 2.01 50.81
C ASN A 658 38.10 1.25 49.59
N ALA A 659 37.37 1.98 48.75
CA ALA A 659 36.65 1.40 47.63
C ALA A 659 37.54 1.19 46.41
N THR A 660 37.25 0.13 45.66
CA THR A 660 37.69 -0.02 44.28
C THR A 660 36.55 0.41 43.37
N VAL A 661 36.86 1.30 42.43
CA VAL A 661 35.90 1.84 41.46
C VAL A 661 36.35 1.47 40.05
N VAL A 662 35.38 1.21 39.18
CA VAL A 662 35.59 1.01 37.75
C VAL A 662 34.74 2.04 37.02
N PHE A 663 35.41 3.00 36.38
CA PHE A 663 34.78 3.98 35.51
C PHE A 663 34.78 3.42 34.09
N THR A 664 33.62 3.29 33.47
CA THR A 664 33.48 2.84 32.08
C THR A 664 33.13 4.03 31.20
N TYR A 665 33.76 4.16 30.04
CA TYR A 665 33.46 5.17 29.03
C TYR A 665 33.18 4.52 27.67
N ALA A 666 32.68 5.32 26.73
CA ALA A 666 32.62 4.96 25.33
C ALA A 666 33.56 5.83 24.50
N ASP A 667 33.88 5.40 23.29
CA ASP A 667 34.77 6.14 22.39
C ASP A 667 34.22 7.53 22.08
N ASN A 668 32.90 7.67 21.95
CA ASN A 668 32.21 8.96 21.76
C ASN A 668 32.35 9.91 22.97
N ASP A 669 32.76 9.42 24.14
CA ASP A 669 33.05 10.28 25.29
C ASP A 669 34.44 10.94 25.18
N LEU A 670 35.40 10.31 24.50
CA LEU A 670 36.83 10.63 24.57
C LEU A 670 37.19 12.02 24.06
N ARG A 671 36.34 12.64 23.24
CA ARG A 671 36.68 13.89 22.53
C ARG A 671 38.00 13.69 21.78
N ASN A 672 38.99 14.55 22.03
CA ASN A 672 40.34 14.47 21.45
C ASN A 672 41.42 14.03 22.47
N PHE A 673 41.02 13.45 23.61
CA PHE A 673 41.98 12.98 24.62
C PHE A 673 42.60 11.64 24.25
N ASN A 674 43.88 11.47 24.59
CA ASN A 674 44.57 10.20 24.42
C ASN A 674 44.05 9.20 25.46
N GLU A 675 43.31 8.21 25.00
CA GLU A 675 42.70 7.17 25.82
C GLU A 675 43.70 6.46 26.75
N ALA A 676 44.88 6.12 26.22
CA ALA A 676 45.93 5.44 26.99
C ALA A 676 46.53 6.31 28.12
N ASN A 677 46.27 7.62 28.08
CA ASN A 677 46.77 8.59 29.03
C ASN A 677 45.70 9.08 30.02
N LEU A 678 44.50 8.49 29.99
CA LEU A 678 43.42 8.89 30.90
C LEU A 678 43.73 8.55 32.35
N ALA A 679 43.27 9.41 33.26
CA ALA A 679 43.21 9.17 34.69
C ALA A 679 41.86 9.64 35.25
N LEU A 680 41.48 9.13 36.43
CA LEU A 680 40.32 9.63 37.15
C LEU A 680 40.66 10.89 37.93
N PHE A 681 39.71 11.82 37.93
CA PHE A 681 39.78 13.06 38.68
C PHE A 681 38.54 13.19 39.55
N LYS A 682 38.72 13.86 40.68
CA LYS A 682 37.67 14.14 41.66
C LYS A 682 37.55 15.64 41.89
N SER A 683 36.31 16.14 41.94
CA SER A 683 35.98 17.51 42.33
C SER A 683 35.04 17.51 43.53
N THR A 684 35.30 18.40 44.49
CA THR A 684 34.49 18.59 45.71
C THR A 684 33.79 19.95 45.76
N ASP A 685 33.92 20.75 44.70
CA ASP A 685 33.50 22.16 44.63
C ASP A 685 32.70 22.43 43.35
N ALA A 686 31.78 21.50 43.01
CA ALA A 686 30.89 21.62 41.87
C ALA A 686 31.60 21.73 40.50
N ALA A 687 32.60 20.89 40.26
CA ALA A 687 33.40 20.83 39.03
C ALA A 687 34.28 22.06 38.75
N VAL A 688 34.59 22.88 39.77
CA VAL A 688 35.49 24.03 39.61
C VAL A 688 36.95 23.57 39.63
N ASN A 689 37.36 22.80 40.64
CA ASN A 689 38.69 22.22 40.73
C ASN A 689 38.65 20.70 40.63
N TRP A 690 39.57 20.14 39.85
CA TRP A 690 39.68 18.70 39.61
C TRP A 690 41.04 18.18 40.08
N LEU A 691 41.03 17.25 41.02
CA LEU A 691 42.23 16.64 41.59
C LEU A 691 42.47 15.28 40.94
N ASN A 692 43.63 15.10 40.30
CA ASN A 692 44.05 13.83 39.72
C ASN A 692 44.16 12.76 40.82
N GLN A 693 43.45 11.64 40.65
CA GLN A 693 43.45 10.49 41.55
C GLN A 693 44.22 9.29 40.97
N GLY A 694 44.63 9.36 39.69
CA GLY A 694 45.26 8.26 38.97
C GLY A 694 44.25 7.21 38.50
N GLY A 695 44.70 5.96 38.42
CA GLY A 695 43.92 4.82 37.93
C GLY A 695 44.69 4.02 36.88
N THR A 696 44.21 2.82 36.60
CA THR A 696 44.74 1.92 35.56
C THR A 696 43.75 1.84 34.41
N VAL A 697 44.17 2.24 33.20
CA VAL A 697 43.35 2.19 31.99
C VAL A 697 43.41 0.79 31.37
N ASP A 698 42.26 0.29 30.94
CA ASP A 698 42.12 -0.88 30.07
C ASP A 698 41.44 -0.46 28.77
N LEU A 699 42.22 -0.45 27.67
CA LEU A 699 41.80 -0.03 26.33
C LEU A 699 40.90 -1.05 25.63
N ALA A 700 40.89 -2.31 26.08
CA ALA A 700 40.03 -3.33 25.47
C ALA A 700 38.61 -3.30 26.04
N SER A 701 38.48 -2.84 27.29
CA SER A 701 37.19 -2.75 27.99
C SER A 701 36.68 -1.31 28.15
N ASN A 702 37.44 -0.31 27.68
CA ASN A 702 37.17 1.12 27.85
C ASN A 702 36.89 1.49 29.32
N THR A 703 37.79 1.06 30.21
CA THR A 703 37.65 1.30 31.66
C THR A 703 38.87 1.95 32.31
N ILE A 704 38.63 2.62 33.43
CA ILE A 704 39.66 3.09 34.36
C ILE A 704 39.36 2.53 35.76
N THR A 705 40.27 1.73 36.30
CA THR A 705 40.15 1.13 37.63
C THR A 705 40.99 1.88 38.65
N LEU A 706 40.40 2.26 39.78
CA LEU A 706 41.11 2.91 40.90
C LEU A 706 40.72 2.25 42.22
N SER A 707 41.73 1.80 42.98
CA SER A 707 41.55 1.27 44.33
C SER A 707 41.92 2.29 45.40
N GLY A 708 41.41 2.10 46.61
CA GLY A 708 41.72 2.95 47.76
C GLY A 708 40.92 4.25 47.85
N VAL A 709 39.80 4.35 47.13
CA VAL A 709 38.92 5.53 47.15
C VAL A 709 38.29 5.70 48.53
N GLN A 710 38.56 6.82 49.19
CA GLN A 710 38.13 7.08 50.57
C GLN A 710 36.74 7.70 50.68
N SER A 711 36.32 8.46 49.66
CA SER A 711 35.03 9.14 49.59
C SER A 711 34.66 9.52 48.15
N PHE A 712 33.38 9.73 47.90
CA PHE A 712 32.76 10.15 46.64
C PHE A 712 32.38 11.63 46.63
N SER A 713 32.21 12.17 45.43
CA SER A 713 31.74 13.52 45.12
C SER A 713 31.48 13.54 43.60
N LYS A 714 31.90 14.58 42.88
CA LYS A 714 31.91 14.59 41.42
C LYS A 714 33.19 13.95 40.85
N TRP A 715 33.02 13.09 39.86
CA TRP A 715 34.08 12.32 39.20
C TRP A 715 34.02 12.49 37.68
N GLY A 716 35.18 12.39 37.04
CA GLY A 716 35.36 12.45 35.60
C GLY A 716 36.73 11.88 35.21
N ALA A 717 36.96 11.71 33.92
CA ALA A 717 38.24 11.28 33.39
C ALA A 717 38.84 12.33 32.45
N SER A 718 40.16 12.44 32.44
CA SER A 718 40.87 13.29 31.50
C SER A 718 42.29 12.78 31.29
N ASP A 719 42.97 13.32 30.28
CA ASP A 719 44.40 13.11 30.09
C ASP A 719 45.16 13.64 31.32
N LYS A 720 46.00 12.80 31.92
CA LYS A 720 46.68 13.12 33.19
C LYS A 720 47.68 14.27 33.06
N ASP A 721 48.19 14.53 31.86
CA ASP A 721 49.19 15.55 31.57
C ASP A 721 48.52 16.83 31.06
N ASN A 722 47.42 16.70 30.32
CA ASN A 722 46.65 17.81 29.75
C ASN A 722 45.15 17.67 30.07
N PRO A 723 44.72 17.98 31.31
CA PRO A 723 43.37 17.68 31.78
C PRO A 723 42.24 18.54 31.13
N THR A 724 42.63 19.52 30.32
CA THR A 724 41.71 20.43 29.65
C THR A 724 41.93 20.44 28.15
N SER A 725 40.86 20.35 27.37
CA SER A 725 40.91 20.43 25.91
C SER A 725 41.00 21.90 25.47
N THR A 726 41.89 22.22 24.53
CA THR A 726 42.02 23.56 23.93
C THR A 726 41.21 23.75 22.64
N GLU A 727 40.50 22.74 22.14
CA GLU A 727 39.71 22.84 20.91
C GLU A 727 38.21 22.62 21.11
N GLU A 728 37.44 23.50 20.47
CA GLU A 728 35.98 23.51 20.35
C GLU A 728 35.60 22.67 19.12
N ASP A 729 35.83 21.36 19.16
CA ASP A 729 35.52 20.48 18.02
C ASP A 729 34.09 19.93 18.12
N GLY A 730 33.30 20.23 17.08
CA GLY A 730 32.15 19.42 16.65
C GLY A 730 30.95 19.29 17.59
N MET A 731 30.57 20.33 18.34
CA MET A 731 29.32 20.35 19.12
C MET A 731 28.11 19.87 18.28
N PRO A 732 27.21 18.99 18.78
CA PRO A 732 25.81 19.13 18.43
C PRO A 732 25.46 20.55 18.86
N ALA A 733 25.13 21.43 17.91
CA ALA A 733 24.97 22.84 18.23
C ALA A 733 24.00 22.98 19.41
N LEU A 734 24.39 23.72 20.46
CA LEU A 734 23.45 24.25 21.42
C LEU A 734 22.45 25.04 20.57
N PHE A 735 21.20 24.60 20.56
CA PHE A 735 20.15 25.28 19.82
C PHE A 735 19.42 26.19 20.81
N ASP A 736 19.01 27.36 20.32
CA ASP A 736 18.02 28.13 21.04
C ASP A 736 16.76 27.24 21.16
N VAL A 737 16.25 27.05 22.38
CA VAL A 737 15.04 26.26 22.65
C VAL A 737 13.91 27.24 22.91
N LEU A 738 12.76 27.01 22.29
CA LEU A 738 11.51 27.72 22.60
C LEU A 738 10.35 26.77 22.33
N THR A 739 9.76 26.22 23.39
CA THR A 739 8.64 25.28 23.31
C THR A 739 7.64 25.54 24.44
N ASN A 740 6.43 25.02 24.34
CA ASN A 740 5.45 25.07 25.42
C ASN A 740 4.73 23.72 25.60
N TYR A 741 4.38 23.39 26.84
CA TYR A 741 3.55 22.24 27.16
C TYR A 741 2.58 22.54 28.31
N PRO A 742 1.29 22.17 28.20
CA PRO A 742 0.62 21.57 27.04
C PRO A 742 0.48 22.55 25.84
N ASN A 743 0.31 22.03 24.62
CA ASN A 743 -0.05 22.79 23.42
C ASN A 743 -0.90 21.91 22.47
N PRO A 744 -2.21 22.17 22.24
CA PRO A 744 -2.98 23.29 22.78
C PRO A 744 -3.09 23.30 24.31
N PHE A 745 -3.39 24.45 24.91
CA PHE A 745 -3.51 24.60 26.36
C PHE A 745 -4.87 25.16 26.80
N ASN A 746 -5.33 24.76 27.99
CA ASN A 746 -6.53 25.29 28.65
C ASN A 746 -6.45 25.14 30.19
N PRO A 747 -6.52 26.21 31.00
CA PRO A 747 -6.16 27.58 30.67
C PRO A 747 -4.65 27.85 30.78
N GLU A 748 -3.82 26.90 31.24
CA GLU A 748 -2.40 27.15 31.52
C GLU A 748 -1.45 26.32 30.63
N THR A 749 -0.31 26.91 30.27
CA THR A 749 0.83 26.23 29.65
C THR A 749 2.14 26.68 30.27
N THR A 750 3.18 25.85 30.22
CA THR A 750 4.53 26.22 30.62
C THR A 750 5.40 26.38 29.38
N LEU A 751 5.90 27.59 29.15
CA LEU A 751 6.87 27.90 28.12
C LEU A 751 8.29 27.60 28.64
N LEU A 752 9.00 26.70 27.97
CA LEU A 752 10.40 26.36 28.22
C LEU A 752 11.28 27.00 27.14
N PHE A 753 12.32 27.73 27.56
CA PHE A 753 13.28 28.32 26.64
C PHE A 753 14.71 28.32 27.19
N SER A 754 15.68 28.30 26.27
CA SER A 754 17.11 28.46 26.56
C SER A 754 17.81 29.12 25.38
N VAL A 755 18.98 29.70 25.63
CA VAL A 755 19.79 30.39 24.61
C VAL A 755 21.11 29.68 24.37
N LYS A 756 21.56 29.67 23.12
CA LYS A 756 22.86 29.13 22.71
C LYS A 756 24.04 29.92 23.28
N GLU A 757 23.92 31.24 23.31
CA GLU A 757 24.99 32.18 23.69
C GLU A 757 24.52 33.03 24.87
N SER A 758 25.38 33.23 25.86
CA SER A 758 25.07 34.08 27.01
C SER A 758 24.86 35.52 26.56
N GLY A 759 23.82 36.18 27.04
CA GLY A 759 23.55 37.58 26.73
C GLY A 759 22.10 38.00 27.00
N SER A 760 21.78 39.21 26.56
CA SER A 760 20.44 39.77 26.68
C SER A 760 19.45 38.99 25.81
N ALA A 761 18.38 38.53 26.45
CA ALA A 761 17.29 37.80 25.82
C ALA A 761 15.94 38.35 26.27
N SER A 762 14.98 38.38 25.35
CA SER A 762 13.58 38.67 25.65
C SER A 762 12.67 37.62 25.05
N VAL A 763 11.58 37.31 25.75
CA VAL A 763 10.52 36.42 25.27
C VAL A 763 9.23 37.21 25.26
N LEU A 764 8.63 37.35 24.08
CA LEU A 764 7.39 38.09 23.86
C LEU A 764 6.31 37.16 23.34
N LEU A 765 5.06 37.41 23.71
CA LEU A 765 3.89 36.70 23.21
C LEU A 765 3.13 37.62 22.26
N TYR A 766 2.81 37.13 21.06
CA TYR A 766 2.03 37.84 20.04
C TYR A 766 0.74 37.09 19.73
N ASP A 767 -0.30 37.81 19.31
CA ASP A 767 -1.50 37.21 18.71
C ASP A 767 -1.34 36.99 17.20
N ILE A 768 -2.37 36.44 16.55
CA ILE A 768 -2.38 36.16 15.11
C ILE A 768 -2.30 37.41 14.22
N SER A 769 -2.67 38.59 14.74
CA SER A 769 -2.54 39.87 14.03
C SER A 769 -1.13 40.45 14.10
N GLY A 770 -0.25 39.83 14.90
CA GLY A 770 1.09 40.34 15.20
C GLY A 770 1.10 41.40 16.30
N ALA A 771 0.00 41.59 17.03
CA ALA A 771 -0.03 42.47 18.18
C ALA A 771 0.64 41.81 19.38
N GLU A 772 1.49 42.56 20.08
CA GLU A 772 2.15 42.08 21.30
C GLU A 772 1.12 41.99 22.44
N VAL A 773 1.03 40.79 23.03
CA VAL A 773 0.08 40.44 24.08
C VAL A 773 0.74 40.55 25.45
N ALA A 774 2.00 40.11 25.58
CA ALA A 774 2.75 40.15 26.83
C ALA A 774 4.26 40.04 26.61
N VAL A 775 5.06 40.69 27.47
CA VAL A 775 6.48 40.37 27.64
C VAL A 775 6.58 39.32 28.74
N LEU A 776 6.97 38.10 28.38
CA LEU A 776 7.10 36.97 29.29
C LEU A 776 8.43 37.01 30.04
N PHE A 777 9.51 37.40 29.35
CA PHE A 777 10.86 37.51 29.91
C PHE A 777 11.61 38.67 29.27
N SER A 778 12.47 39.34 30.05
CA SER A 778 13.47 40.28 29.56
C SER A 778 14.62 40.34 30.57
N GLY A 779 15.83 39.95 30.15
CA GLY A 779 17.01 39.94 31.02
C GLY A 779 18.21 39.23 30.41
N GLU A 780 19.27 39.07 31.21
CA GLU A 780 20.45 38.30 30.83
C GLU A 780 20.23 36.81 31.09
N LEU A 781 20.57 35.96 30.13
CA LEU A 781 20.59 34.50 30.27
C LEU A 781 22.00 33.96 30.03
N LYS A 782 22.39 32.93 30.78
CA LYS A 782 23.62 32.18 30.47
C LYS A 782 23.34 31.14 29.38
N ALA A 783 24.34 30.86 28.55
CA ALA A 783 24.28 29.79 27.55
C ALA A 783 23.86 28.46 28.21
N GLY A 784 22.88 27.78 27.62
CA GLY A 784 22.33 26.52 28.14
C GLY A 784 21.42 26.64 29.37
N GLU A 785 21.26 27.84 29.95
CA GLU A 785 20.34 28.07 31.06
C GLU A 785 18.89 27.91 30.58
N SER A 786 18.21 26.86 31.07
CA SER A 786 16.79 26.64 30.79
C SER A 786 15.90 27.38 31.78
N ARG A 787 14.94 28.14 31.27
CA ARG A 787 13.92 28.83 32.08
C ARG A 787 12.52 28.40 31.69
N GLN A 788 11.66 28.34 32.70
CA GLN A 788 10.25 27.98 32.56
C GLN A 788 9.37 29.14 33.00
N ILE A 789 8.38 29.48 32.18
CA ILE A 789 7.41 30.55 32.46
C ILE A 789 6.01 30.01 32.24
N LYS A 790 5.16 30.16 33.27
CA LYS A 790 3.74 29.84 33.15
C LYS A 790 3.02 30.94 32.35
N ILE A 791 2.23 30.52 31.38
CA ILE A 791 1.32 31.38 30.62
C ILE A 791 -0.10 30.97 30.98
N SER A 792 -0.90 31.93 31.43
CA SER A 792 -2.34 31.75 31.62
C SER A 792 -3.09 32.36 30.45
N GLY A 793 -4.02 31.60 29.88
CA GLY A 793 -4.99 32.02 28.88
C GLY A 793 -6.16 32.79 29.47
N THR A 794 -6.22 32.97 30.80
CA THR A 794 -7.26 33.79 31.44
C THR A 794 -7.20 35.23 30.92
N GLY A 795 -8.23 35.64 30.18
CA GLY A 795 -8.30 36.97 29.54
C GLY A 795 -7.88 36.99 28.06
N LEU A 796 -7.31 35.90 27.54
CA LEU A 796 -7.02 35.73 26.11
C LEU A 796 -8.26 35.19 25.38
N SER A 797 -8.33 35.36 24.05
CA SER A 797 -9.35 34.73 23.20
C SER A 797 -8.84 33.36 22.75
N SER A 798 -9.72 32.35 22.59
CA SER A 798 -9.31 31.10 21.96
C SER A 798 -8.71 31.41 20.58
N GLY A 799 -7.56 30.82 20.27
CA GLY A 799 -6.85 31.18 19.06
C GLY A 799 -5.38 30.79 19.04
N THR A 800 -4.70 31.24 17.99
CA THR A 800 -3.26 31.03 17.80
C THR A 800 -2.48 32.23 18.33
N TYR A 801 -1.44 31.93 19.10
CA TYR A 801 -0.47 32.87 19.63
C TYR A 801 0.94 32.45 19.20
N PHE A 802 1.89 33.39 19.26
CA PHE A 802 3.29 33.15 18.92
C PHE A 802 4.18 33.64 20.05
N ALA A 803 4.91 32.73 20.70
CA ALA A 803 6.02 33.11 21.56
C ALA A 803 7.23 33.40 20.67
N VAL A 804 7.94 34.48 20.97
CA VAL A 804 9.09 34.96 20.21
C VAL A 804 10.25 35.17 21.18
N LEU A 805 11.30 34.38 21.04
CA LEU A 805 12.56 34.57 21.74
C LEU A 805 13.47 35.45 20.87
N GLN A 806 13.93 36.57 21.40
CA GLN A 806 14.90 37.47 20.76
C GLN A 806 16.19 37.48 21.56
N THR A 807 17.31 37.33 20.87
CA THR A 807 18.66 37.49 21.40
C THR A 807 19.48 38.37 20.45
N THR A 808 20.75 38.67 20.78
CA THR A 808 21.62 39.45 19.90
C THR A 808 21.79 38.76 18.55
N GLY A 809 21.12 39.30 17.52
CA GLY A 809 21.22 38.81 16.13
C GLY A 809 20.40 37.57 15.78
N LYS A 810 19.57 37.02 16.68
CA LYS A 810 18.71 35.85 16.42
C LYS A 810 17.29 36.04 16.94
N ARG A 811 16.34 35.39 16.26
CA ARG A 811 14.91 35.40 16.62
C ARG A 811 14.30 34.03 16.37
N LEU A 812 13.78 33.38 17.42
CA LEU A 812 12.98 32.16 17.32
C LEU A 812 11.51 32.46 17.52
N ILE A 813 10.64 31.70 16.84
CA ILE A 813 9.18 31.83 16.91
C ILE A 813 8.59 30.44 17.17
N HIS A 814 7.74 30.33 18.19
CA HIS A 814 7.03 29.11 18.53
C HIS A 814 5.52 29.37 18.58
N LYS A 815 4.73 28.48 17.99
CA LYS A 815 3.27 28.63 17.91
C LYS A 815 2.61 27.99 19.14
N LEU A 816 1.71 28.74 19.78
CA LEU A 816 0.86 28.28 20.87
C LEU A 816 -0.61 28.29 20.42
N SER A 817 -1.39 27.31 20.86
CA SER A 817 -2.83 27.23 20.62
C SER A 817 -3.57 27.25 21.94
N TYR A 818 -4.34 28.31 22.18
CA TYR A 818 -5.20 28.44 23.35
C TYR A 818 -6.63 28.05 22.98
N ILE A 819 -7.25 27.18 23.77
CA ILE A 819 -8.64 26.74 23.60
C ILE A 819 -9.37 27.02 24.92
N LYS A 820 -10.42 27.83 24.92
CA LYS A 820 -11.33 28.01 26.06
C LYS A 820 -12.24 26.81 26.24
#